data_AF-A0A2V7R050-F1
#
_entry.id   AF-A0A2V7R050-F1
#
_cell.length_a   1.000
_cell.length_b   1.000
_cell.length_c   1.000
_cell.angle_alpha   90.00
_cell.angle_beta   90.00
_cell.angle_gamma   90.00
#
_symmetry.space_group_name_H-M   'P 1'
#
loop_
_entity.id
_entity.type
_entity.pdbx_description
1 polymer ?
#
loop_
_entity_poly.entity_id
_entity_poly.type
_entity_poly.pdbx_seq_one_letter_code
_entity_poly.pdbx_strand_id
1 'polypeptide(L)'
;MRTMQLVLMVVVGPSALAGQADTTRTAPRLFQIRVNQQVGYIDATGRTIITPRFEDAGDFTEGLAPALVEGKWGYIDATGTFVIAPRFTWASDFSQGLAAVSVEGKWGYIDRTGAWVVQPQFFAAGHFSEGLGLLATACRRDPGYDPRQFCYPDKNGYIDRTGRFVIQPRFRMAYDFAQGFAAVEVGNKTGFIDTTGALVIAAKWNTGFHPKFADGRAAVQIGNKWGYIDRTGRFVIQPRFRMAYDFAQGFAAVEVGNKTGFIDTTGALVIAAKWNTGFHPKFADGRAAVQIGNKWGYIDRTGRVVIQPLSPTAGDFSEQLTLVVVDHKWGFIDTTGAIAIVPQFYLAMPFSEGLAAVQVSPGMWGYIDRSGRIVIEPRRRIFASPFAGGLARVEEQDGSRYIDRTGNIVWAESLRTAVAQRPAPPPAPPAADTTPLGGTGSLVDRVAAVVDRAEAAEAGRPVDRAIELIMQDAAKAATQLSTYLDKQPNDVRALILSVRLGRFRQVTQPIVTRGGDSVPTFASLAAEYASHHAALNRALGLEPNNAEVHYWKARLYGLSHDWMGMLYGLTPPPAAELGLSRAYADSAVRFGRRAVELAPDRVPYREALAIYLILSEQEREAAAVLREVAGGHHPMATLLADWEAIPVPAGAVALSAEARGMARMWMEEGTIPDYPFLRVRMYVVMMPADSVQAFYRKRWPDFRLIPAEDERSGTTRVRSFVQHLKWRGAGFVPVRNKKEIPEEPTEGVNVALIEITDPPPEVREKFPVPVGKVFCSLSFINVRRFDAR
;
A
#
# COMPACT_ATOMS: atom_id res chain seq x y z
N MET A 1 -29.16 -27.51 28.22
CA MET A 1 -29.92 -26.86 27.13
C MET A 1 -28.88 -26.27 26.19
N ARG A 2 -28.40 -26.99 25.16
CA ARG A 2 -29.01 -27.16 23.82
C ARG A 2 -29.34 -25.78 23.21
N THR A 3 -28.87 -25.38 22.02
CA THR A 3 -28.69 -26.17 20.79
C THR A 3 -27.83 -25.42 19.76
N MET A 4 -26.94 -26.16 19.08
CA MET A 4 -26.40 -25.86 17.75
C MET A 4 -27.52 -25.71 16.71
N GLN A 5 -27.30 -24.93 15.65
CA GLN A 5 -28.04 -25.12 14.39
C GLN A 5 -27.11 -24.98 13.18
N LEU A 6 -26.86 -26.14 12.57
CA LEU A 6 -26.41 -26.40 11.21
C LEU A 6 -27.52 -26.00 10.21
N VAL A 7 -27.15 -25.43 9.06
CA VAL A 7 -27.91 -25.48 7.79
C VAL A 7 -26.88 -25.48 6.65
N LEU A 8 -26.43 -26.65 6.18
CA LEU A 8 -26.90 -27.45 5.03
C LEU A 8 -26.83 -26.73 3.66
N MET A 9 -25.83 -27.16 2.87
CA MET A 9 -25.68 -26.96 1.44
C MET A 9 -26.87 -27.55 0.66
N VAL A 10 -27.31 -26.85 -0.40
CA VAL A 10 -27.99 -27.46 -1.54
C VAL A 10 -27.21 -27.13 -2.80
N VAL A 11 -26.75 -28.21 -3.43
CA VAL A 11 -26.13 -28.27 -4.76
C VAL A 11 -27.23 -28.14 -5.80
N VAL A 12 -27.10 -27.19 -6.73
CA VAL A 12 -27.72 -27.27 -8.05
C VAL A 12 -26.73 -26.74 -9.08
N GLY A 13 -26.37 -27.60 -10.03
CA GLY A 13 -25.84 -27.22 -11.33
C GLY A 13 -26.20 -28.33 -12.33
N PRO A 14 -25.94 -28.17 -13.64
CA PRO A 14 -25.77 -26.95 -14.42
C PRO A 14 -26.87 -26.84 -15.51
N SER A 15 -27.05 -25.68 -16.13
CA SER A 15 -27.72 -25.58 -17.42
C SER A 15 -26.92 -24.69 -18.34
N ALA A 16 -26.40 -25.33 -19.39
CA ALA A 16 -25.62 -24.72 -20.45
C ALA A 16 -26.50 -23.76 -21.25
N LEU A 17 -26.06 -22.52 -21.39
CA LEU A 17 -26.40 -21.66 -22.51
C LEU A 17 -25.08 -21.17 -23.11
N ALA A 18 -24.83 -21.65 -24.33
CA ALA A 18 -23.73 -21.21 -25.17
C ALA A 18 -23.89 -19.71 -25.45
N GLY A 19 -23.06 -18.90 -24.81
CA GLY A 19 -22.86 -17.49 -25.16
C GLY A 19 -21.80 -17.40 -26.25
N GLN A 20 -22.20 -16.90 -27.41
CA GLN A 20 -21.33 -16.57 -28.53
C GLN A 20 -20.17 -15.68 -28.07
N ALA A 21 -18.98 -15.95 -28.61
CA ALA A 21 -17.82 -15.10 -28.44
C ALA A 21 -18.11 -13.70 -29.01
N ASP A 22 -18.25 -12.72 -28.12
CA ASP A 22 -18.26 -11.31 -28.48
C ASP A 22 -16.82 -10.88 -28.80
N THR A 23 -16.45 -10.96 -30.08
CA THR A 23 -15.19 -10.42 -30.59
C THR A 23 -15.34 -8.92 -30.85
N THR A 24 -15.51 -8.13 -29.79
CA THR A 24 -15.20 -6.70 -29.81
C THR A 24 -13.77 -6.52 -29.34
N ARG A 25 -12.82 -6.63 -30.27
CA ARG A 25 -11.42 -6.25 -30.02
C ARG A 25 -11.39 -4.75 -29.78
N THR A 26 -11.46 -4.33 -28.51
CA THR A 26 -11.29 -2.94 -28.07
C THR A 26 -10.05 -2.35 -28.75
N ALA A 27 -10.21 -1.22 -29.42
CA ALA A 27 -9.10 -0.49 -30.02
C ALA A 27 -8.02 -0.24 -28.95
N PRO A 28 -6.73 -0.44 -29.27
CA PRO A 28 -5.66 -0.26 -28.29
C PRO A 28 -5.66 1.19 -27.79
N ARG A 29 -5.63 1.36 -26.46
CA ARG A 29 -5.51 2.67 -25.84
C ARG A 29 -4.15 3.28 -26.20
N LEU A 30 -4.17 4.51 -26.69
CA LEU A 30 -2.98 5.27 -27.04
C LEU A 30 -2.70 6.34 -25.99
N PHE A 31 -1.42 6.61 -25.75
CA PHE A 31 -0.93 7.55 -24.75
C PHE A 31 -0.19 8.69 -25.42
N GLN A 32 -0.54 9.92 -25.06
CA GLN A 32 0.09 11.11 -25.61
C GLN A 32 1.54 11.23 -25.16
N ILE A 33 2.45 11.48 -26.10
CA ILE A 33 3.85 11.83 -25.84
C ILE A 33 4.11 13.22 -26.41
N ARG A 34 4.98 14.00 -25.75
CA ARG A 34 5.44 15.29 -26.26
C ARG A 34 6.96 15.25 -26.44
N VAL A 35 7.44 15.67 -27.60
CA VAL A 35 8.88 15.76 -27.94
C VAL A 35 9.08 17.04 -28.73
N ASN A 36 10.01 17.91 -28.32
CA ASN A 36 10.27 19.20 -28.97
C ASN A 36 8.99 20.03 -29.18
N GLN A 37 8.16 20.11 -28.13
CA GLN A 37 6.84 20.76 -28.12
C GLN A 37 5.77 20.11 -29.01
N GLN A 38 6.11 19.12 -29.83
CA GLN A 38 5.17 18.42 -30.69
C GLN A 38 4.56 17.20 -30.00
N VAL A 39 3.28 16.94 -30.24
CA VAL A 39 2.52 15.81 -29.71
C VAL A 39 2.54 14.64 -30.70
N GLY A 40 2.70 13.43 -30.14
CA GLY A 40 2.56 12.14 -30.81
C GLY A 40 1.95 11.11 -29.86
N TYR A 41 1.95 9.83 -30.24
CA TYR A 41 1.29 8.77 -29.47
C TYR A 41 2.07 7.47 -29.44
N ILE A 42 2.01 6.79 -28.29
CA ILE A 42 2.54 5.44 -28.08
C ILE A 42 1.40 4.47 -27.73
N ASP A 43 1.59 3.19 -28.03
CA ASP A 43 0.74 2.13 -27.47
C ASP A 43 1.22 1.74 -26.05
N ALA A 44 0.48 0.83 -25.39
CA ALA A 44 0.83 0.34 -24.06
C ALA A 44 2.21 -0.38 -23.98
N THR A 45 2.80 -0.77 -25.12
CA THR A 45 4.14 -1.37 -25.21
C THR A 45 5.25 -0.32 -25.36
N GLY A 46 4.90 0.97 -25.50
CA GLY A 46 5.86 2.06 -25.69
C GLY A 46 6.30 2.26 -27.13
N ARG A 47 5.79 1.43 -28.04
CA ARG A 47 5.99 1.61 -29.47
C ARG A 47 5.30 2.90 -29.89
N THR A 48 6.08 3.81 -30.48
CA THR A 48 5.54 5.00 -31.13
C THR A 48 4.67 4.58 -32.29
N ILE A 49 3.36 4.77 -32.14
CA ILE A 49 2.38 4.55 -33.22
C ILE A 49 2.29 5.78 -34.09
N ILE A 50 2.34 6.95 -33.47
CA ILE A 50 2.24 8.24 -34.16
C ILE A 50 3.43 9.08 -33.74
N THR A 51 4.36 9.30 -34.67
CA THR A 51 5.54 10.12 -34.44
C THR A 51 5.13 11.55 -34.06
N PRO A 52 5.74 12.17 -33.03
CA PRO A 52 5.47 13.56 -32.67
C PRO A 52 5.56 14.48 -33.88
N ARG A 53 4.47 15.18 -34.16
CA ARG A 53 4.35 16.09 -35.30
C ARG A 53 3.24 17.13 -35.19
N PHE A 54 2.38 17.02 -34.20
CA PHE A 54 1.25 17.93 -34.00
C PHE A 54 1.64 19.03 -33.02
N GLU A 55 1.14 20.24 -33.21
CA GLU A 55 1.35 21.36 -32.27
C GLU A 55 0.64 21.07 -30.93
N ASP A 56 -0.53 20.47 -31.02
CA ASP A 56 -1.31 19.98 -29.88
C ASP A 56 -2.23 18.83 -30.28
N ALA A 57 -2.70 18.03 -29.32
CA ALA A 57 -3.67 16.97 -29.59
C ALA A 57 -4.47 16.57 -28.33
N GLY A 58 -5.68 16.04 -28.52
CA GLY A 58 -6.56 15.54 -27.45
C GLY A 58 -6.51 14.02 -27.28
N ASP A 59 -7.36 13.47 -26.42
CA ASP A 59 -7.40 12.02 -26.18
C ASP A 59 -8.20 11.28 -27.25
N PHE A 60 -7.86 10.01 -27.47
CA PHE A 60 -8.65 9.15 -28.35
C PHE A 60 -10.00 8.83 -27.71
N THR A 61 -11.07 9.37 -28.29
CA THR A 61 -12.46 9.11 -27.93
C THR A 61 -13.19 8.55 -29.13
N GLU A 62 -13.90 7.43 -28.96
CA GLU A 62 -14.67 6.77 -30.03
C GLU A 62 -13.86 6.43 -31.31
N GLY A 63 -12.54 6.27 -31.16
CA GLY A 63 -11.59 5.89 -32.21
C GLY A 63 -10.87 7.04 -32.91
N LEU A 64 -11.16 8.30 -32.55
CA LEU A 64 -10.52 9.49 -33.14
C LEU A 64 -9.97 10.41 -32.04
N ALA A 65 -8.94 11.20 -32.37
CA ALA A 65 -8.42 12.26 -31.49
C ALA A 65 -8.32 13.58 -32.26
N PRO A 66 -8.66 14.73 -31.66
CA PRO A 66 -8.41 16.02 -32.28
C PRO A 66 -6.90 16.30 -32.30
N ALA A 67 -6.37 16.80 -33.41
CA ALA A 67 -4.95 17.12 -33.57
C ALA A 67 -4.76 18.44 -34.33
N LEU A 68 -3.87 19.28 -33.82
CA LEU A 68 -3.55 20.61 -34.31
C LEU A 68 -2.28 20.58 -35.17
N VAL A 69 -2.36 21.11 -36.38
CA VAL A 69 -1.21 21.32 -37.26
C VAL A 69 -1.42 22.58 -38.10
N GLU A 70 -0.37 23.38 -38.26
CA GLU A 70 -0.42 24.68 -38.95
C GLU A 70 -1.53 25.59 -38.40
N GLY A 71 -1.72 25.58 -37.08
CA GLY A 71 -2.76 26.38 -36.41
C GLY A 71 -4.20 25.95 -36.68
N LYS A 72 -4.45 24.78 -37.30
CA LYS A 72 -5.79 24.23 -37.52
C LYS A 72 -5.96 22.83 -36.94
N TRP A 73 -7.11 22.60 -36.31
CA TRP A 73 -7.51 21.30 -35.79
C TRP A 73 -8.12 20.43 -36.89
N GLY A 74 -7.76 19.15 -36.87
CA GLY A 74 -8.39 18.05 -37.60
C GLY A 74 -8.56 16.85 -36.67
N TYR A 75 -8.90 15.69 -37.22
CA TYR A 75 -9.01 14.45 -36.44
C TYR A 75 -8.23 13.32 -37.06
N ILE A 76 -7.48 12.63 -36.21
CA ILE A 76 -6.63 11.51 -36.59
C ILE A 76 -7.21 10.20 -36.07
N ASP A 77 -7.00 9.12 -36.82
CA ASP A 77 -7.22 7.76 -36.34
C ASP A 77 -6.04 7.26 -35.50
N ALA A 78 -6.16 6.02 -35.01
CA ALA A 78 -5.12 5.36 -34.22
C ALA A 78 -3.81 5.13 -35.00
N THR A 79 -3.78 5.31 -36.32
CA THR A 79 -2.54 5.28 -37.14
C THR A 79 -1.89 6.66 -37.25
N GLY A 80 -2.57 7.70 -36.78
CA GLY A 80 -2.17 9.10 -36.91
C GLY A 80 -2.57 9.72 -38.25
N THR A 81 -3.25 8.97 -39.10
CA THR A 81 -3.75 9.47 -40.39
C THR A 81 -4.93 10.40 -40.13
N PHE A 82 -4.94 11.57 -40.76
CA PHE A 82 -6.10 12.45 -40.69
C PHE A 82 -7.27 11.80 -41.41
N VAL A 83 -8.25 11.33 -40.63
CA VAL A 83 -9.57 10.96 -41.14
C VAL A 83 -10.33 12.23 -41.49
N ILE A 84 -10.10 13.30 -40.74
CA ILE A 84 -10.68 14.62 -40.97
C ILE A 84 -9.52 15.61 -41.08
N ALA A 85 -9.30 16.14 -42.28
CA ALA A 85 -8.19 17.05 -42.54
C ALA A 85 -8.24 18.31 -41.65
N PRO A 86 -7.08 18.85 -41.23
CA PRO A 86 -6.98 20.08 -40.46
C PRO A 86 -7.69 21.24 -41.15
N ARG A 87 -8.76 21.74 -40.54
CA ARG A 87 -9.55 22.85 -41.10
C ARG A 87 -10.32 23.67 -40.05
N PHE A 88 -10.30 23.26 -38.79
CA PHE A 88 -11.06 23.89 -37.72
C PHE A 88 -10.18 24.82 -36.89
N THR A 89 -10.75 25.91 -36.40
CA THR A 89 -10.11 26.82 -35.43
C THR A 89 -10.07 26.20 -34.02
N TRP A 90 -11.08 25.40 -33.67
CA TRP A 90 -11.15 24.62 -32.43
C TRP A 90 -11.86 23.28 -32.67
N ALA A 91 -11.53 22.27 -31.86
CA ALA A 91 -12.12 20.94 -31.93
C ALA A 91 -12.27 20.36 -30.52
N SER A 92 -13.43 19.78 -30.22
CA SER A 92 -13.66 18.97 -29.02
C SER A 92 -13.44 17.49 -29.30
N ASP A 93 -13.38 16.69 -28.24
CA ASP A 93 -13.46 15.24 -28.32
C ASP A 93 -14.80 14.77 -28.90
N PHE A 94 -14.81 13.56 -29.48
CA PHE A 94 -16.04 12.90 -29.91
C PHE A 94 -16.80 12.37 -28.70
N SER A 95 -18.10 12.65 -28.66
CA SER A 95 -19.04 12.07 -27.70
C SER A 95 -20.31 11.68 -28.43
N GLN A 96 -20.71 10.42 -28.25
CA GLN A 96 -21.92 9.85 -28.83
C GLN A 96 -22.01 9.97 -30.37
N GLY A 97 -20.88 9.86 -31.06
CA GLY A 97 -20.75 9.84 -32.52
C GLY A 97 -20.50 11.20 -33.16
N LEU A 98 -20.51 12.30 -32.40
CA LEU A 98 -20.33 13.66 -32.91
C LEU A 98 -19.28 14.44 -32.12
N ALA A 99 -18.66 15.43 -32.76
CA ALA A 99 -17.75 16.36 -32.11
C ALA A 99 -18.11 17.81 -32.44
N ALA A 100 -17.98 18.69 -31.44
CA ALA A 100 -18.16 20.13 -31.62
C ALA A 100 -16.87 20.73 -32.18
N VAL A 101 -17.00 21.45 -33.29
CA VAL A 101 -15.86 22.10 -33.95
C VAL A 101 -16.17 23.55 -34.30
N SER A 102 -15.16 24.39 -34.30
CA SER A 102 -15.27 25.81 -34.63
C SER A 102 -14.54 26.12 -35.94
N VAL A 103 -15.13 26.97 -36.78
CA VAL A 103 -14.48 27.59 -37.94
C VAL A 103 -14.74 29.08 -37.85
N GLU A 104 -13.67 29.89 -37.84
CA GLU A 104 -13.77 31.36 -37.78
C GLU A 104 -14.58 31.87 -36.58
N GLY A 105 -14.47 31.17 -35.44
CA GLY A 105 -15.20 31.50 -34.21
C GLY A 105 -16.67 31.07 -34.20
N LYS A 106 -17.12 30.31 -35.20
CA LYS A 106 -18.47 29.74 -35.25
C LYS A 106 -18.45 28.23 -35.06
N TRP A 107 -19.30 27.75 -34.17
CA TRP A 107 -19.41 26.35 -33.80
C TRP A 107 -20.44 25.60 -34.64
N GLY A 108 -20.14 24.34 -34.89
CA GLY A 108 -21.00 23.34 -35.53
C GLY A 108 -20.63 21.93 -35.06
N TYR A 109 -21.21 20.91 -35.68
CA TYR A 109 -20.94 19.52 -35.36
C TYR A 109 -20.62 18.71 -36.60
N ILE A 110 -19.65 17.82 -36.44
CA ILE A 110 -19.26 16.86 -37.46
C ILE A 110 -19.44 15.43 -36.97
N ASP A 111 -19.69 14.52 -37.90
CA ASP A 111 -19.59 13.09 -37.64
C ASP A 111 -18.14 12.60 -37.75
N ARG A 112 -17.94 11.31 -37.48
CA ARG A 112 -16.61 10.66 -37.53
C ARG A 112 -15.98 10.60 -38.94
N THR A 113 -16.74 10.90 -40.00
CA THR A 113 -16.21 11.04 -41.37
C THR A 113 -15.76 12.49 -41.65
N GLY A 114 -16.07 13.43 -40.75
CA GLY A 114 -15.84 14.86 -40.95
C GLY A 114 -16.91 15.54 -41.78
N ALA A 115 -17.98 14.82 -42.14
CA ALA A 115 -19.14 15.40 -42.75
C ALA A 115 -19.85 16.31 -41.73
N TRP A 116 -20.30 17.47 -42.22
CA TRP A 116 -21.07 18.39 -41.40
C TRP A 116 -22.45 17.79 -41.13
N VAL A 117 -22.68 17.47 -39.87
CA VAL A 117 -24.04 17.19 -39.37
C VAL A 117 -24.73 18.53 -39.06
N VAL A 118 -23.96 19.49 -38.55
CA VAL A 118 -24.40 20.86 -38.32
C VAL A 118 -23.32 21.83 -38.79
N GLN A 119 -23.63 22.67 -39.77
CA GLN A 119 -22.71 23.68 -40.30
C GLN A 119 -22.30 24.70 -39.21
N PRO A 120 -21.06 25.23 -39.26
CA PRO A 120 -20.57 26.18 -38.29
C PRO A 120 -21.26 27.54 -38.48
N GLN A 121 -22.19 27.86 -37.61
CA GLN A 121 -22.94 29.12 -37.65
C GLN A 121 -23.28 29.65 -36.26
N PHE A 122 -22.92 28.90 -35.22
CA PHE A 122 -23.35 29.13 -33.86
C PHE A 122 -22.23 29.70 -32.98
N PHE A 123 -22.59 30.20 -31.82
CA PHE A 123 -21.64 30.90 -30.96
C PHE A 123 -20.96 30.01 -29.92
N ALA A 124 -21.62 28.92 -29.52
CA ALA A 124 -21.06 27.89 -28.66
C ALA A 124 -21.76 26.54 -28.91
N ALA A 125 -21.06 25.45 -28.68
CA ALA A 125 -21.57 24.09 -28.74
C ALA A 125 -21.02 23.29 -27.55
N GLY A 126 -21.83 22.41 -26.97
CA GLY A 126 -21.47 21.54 -25.87
C GLY A 126 -21.21 20.09 -26.30
N HIS A 127 -20.92 19.22 -25.35
CA HIS A 127 -20.83 17.79 -25.62
C HIS A 127 -22.23 17.17 -25.76
N PHE A 128 -22.32 16.04 -26.45
CA PHE A 128 -23.55 15.25 -26.44
C PHE A 128 -23.70 14.48 -25.12
N SER A 129 -24.86 14.63 -24.47
CA SER A 129 -25.29 13.84 -23.32
C SER A 129 -26.70 13.32 -23.58
N GLU A 130 -26.95 12.05 -23.24
CA GLU A 130 -28.25 11.38 -23.42
C GLU A 130 -28.89 11.57 -24.82
N GLY A 131 -28.07 11.62 -25.88
CA GLY A 131 -28.51 11.76 -27.28
C GLY A 131 -28.69 13.19 -27.78
N LEU A 132 -28.46 14.20 -26.93
CA LEU A 132 -28.68 15.62 -27.25
C LEU A 132 -27.42 16.46 -27.03
N GLY A 133 -27.16 17.38 -27.96
CA GLY A 133 -26.03 18.33 -27.91
C GLY A 133 -26.52 19.75 -27.69
N LEU A 134 -25.91 20.46 -26.73
CA LEU A 134 -26.23 21.86 -26.43
C LEU A 134 -25.72 22.79 -27.53
N LEU A 135 -26.51 23.80 -27.91
CA LEU A 135 -26.14 24.74 -28.96
C LEU A 135 -26.63 26.16 -28.68
N ALA A 136 -25.73 27.14 -28.74
CA ALA A 136 -26.02 28.55 -28.49
C ALA A 136 -26.05 29.37 -29.80
N THR A 137 -27.18 30.03 -30.08
CA THR A 137 -27.36 30.85 -31.29
C THR A 137 -27.12 32.35 -31.09
N ALA A 138 -26.84 32.79 -29.86
CA ALA A 138 -26.51 34.17 -29.54
C ALA A 138 -25.53 34.24 -28.37
N CYS A 139 -24.66 35.26 -28.36
CA CYS A 139 -23.87 35.64 -27.20
C CYS A 139 -24.42 36.91 -26.56
N ARG A 140 -24.32 37.00 -25.24
CA ARG A 140 -24.51 38.25 -24.51
C ARG A 140 -23.21 39.04 -24.38
N ARG A 141 -23.33 40.37 -24.38
CA ARG A 141 -22.24 41.29 -24.00
C ARG A 141 -22.53 41.81 -22.59
N ASP A 142 -21.83 41.28 -21.59
CA ASP A 142 -21.90 41.84 -20.24
C ASP A 142 -20.81 42.95 -20.10
N PRO A 143 -21.17 44.13 -19.56
CA PRO A 143 -20.23 45.22 -19.39
C PRO A 143 -19.16 44.87 -18.34
N GLY A 144 -17.89 44.86 -18.75
CA GLY A 144 -16.73 44.55 -17.90
C GLY A 144 -15.87 43.38 -18.37
N TYR A 145 -16.27 42.66 -19.42
CA TYR A 145 -15.49 41.56 -20.02
C TYR A 145 -15.13 41.84 -21.48
N ASP A 146 -13.92 41.46 -21.91
CA ASP A 146 -13.49 41.57 -23.31
C ASP A 146 -14.36 40.65 -24.20
N PRO A 147 -15.19 41.19 -25.11
CA PRO A 147 -16.07 40.42 -25.99
C PRO A 147 -15.32 39.46 -26.93
N ARG A 148 -14.00 39.61 -27.08
CA ARG A 148 -13.14 38.75 -27.91
C ARG A 148 -12.65 37.50 -27.18
N GLN A 149 -12.80 37.43 -25.86
CA GLN A 149 -12.24 36.34 -25.04
C GLN A 149 -13.28 35.37 -24.49
N PHE A 150 -14.54 35.79 -24.28
CA PHE A 150 -15.57 34.93 -23.68
C PHE A 150 -16.98 35.22 -24.26
N CYS A 151 -17.70 34.17 -24.67
CA CYS A 151 -19.11 34.24 -25.07
C CYS A 151 -19.98 33.63 -23.96
N TYR A 152 -20.90 34.42 -23.40
CA TYR A 152 -21.98 33.88 -22.58
C TYR A 152 -23.17 33.53 -23.49
N PRO A 153 -23.54 32.25 -23.60
CA PRO A 153 -24.70 31.83 -24.37
C PRO A 153 -25.98 32.56 -23.94
N ASP A 154 -26.73 33.14 -24.88
CA ASP A 154 -27.96 33.90 -24.60
C ASP A 154 -29.21 33.27 -25.24
N LYS A 155 -29.02 32.29 -26.13
CA LYS A 155 -30.12 31.58 -26.80
C LYS A 155 -29.74 30.14 -27.12
N ASN A 156 -29.91 29.27 -26.13
CA ASN A 156 -29.60 27.86 -26.16
C ASN A 156 -30.77 27.02 -26.65
N GLY A 157 -30.44 25.97 -27.41
CA GLY A 157 -31.32 24.88 -27.80
C GLY A 157 -30.55 23.56 -27.80
N TYR A 158 -31.20 22.48 -28.22
CA TYR A 158 -30.62 21.15 -28.30
C TYR A 158 -30.89 20.51 -29.64
N ILE A 159 -29.87 19.88 -30.16
CA ILE A 159 -29.94 19.11 -31.39
C ILE A 159 -29.84 17.62 -31.10
N ASP A 160 -30.46 16.79 -31.93
CA ASP A 160 -30.17 15.36 -31.96
C ASP A 160 -28.87 15.08 -32.72
N ARG A 161 -28.51 13.80 -32.78
CA ARG A 161 -27.33 13.32 -33.52
C ARG A 161 -27.43 13.48 -35.04
N THR A 162 -28.58 13.88 -35.58
CA THR A 162 -28.76 14.20 -37.00
C THR A 162 -28.59 15.71 -37.26
N GLY A 163 -28.36 16.50 -36.23
CA GLY A 163 -28.20 17.95 -36.32
C GLY A 163 -29.52 18.71 -36.34
N ARG A 164 -30.65 18.01 -36.20
CA ARG A 164 -31.96 18.63 -36.14
C ARG A 164 -32.21 19.14 -34.74
N PHE A 165 -32.71 20.37 -34.65
CA PHE A 165 -33.20 20.89 -33.38
C PHE A 165 -34.38 20.04 -32.90
N VAL A 166 -34.13 19.21 -31.89
CA VAL A 166 -35.19 18.60 -31.08
C VAL A 166 -35.81 19.69 -30.20
N ILE A 167 -34.97 20.62 -29.73
CA ILE A 167 -35.37 21.69 -28.83
C ILE A 167 -34.89 23.01 -29.42
N GLN A 168 -35.83 23.78 -29.99
CA GLN A 168 -35.52 25.04 -30.67
C GLN A 168 -34.81 26.03 -29.73
N PRO A 169 -33.81 26.80 -30.23
CA PRO A 169 -33.08 27.77 -29.42
C PRO A 169 -34.00 28.83 -28.84
N ARG A 170 -34.16 28.81 -27.51
CA ARG A 170 -35.09 29.71 -26.81
C ARG A 170 -34.72 29.97 -25.36
N PHE A 171 -33.81 29.19 -24.80
CA PHE A 171 -33.46 29.29 -23.38
C PHE A 171 -32.25 30.17 -23.21
N ARG A 172 -32.34 31.15 -22.32
CA ARG A 172 -31.19 32.01 -22.05
C ARG A 172 -30.02 31.23 -21.49
N MET A 173 -30.27 30.33 -20.54
CA MET A 173 -29.30 29.36 -20.04
C MET A 173 -29.91 27.96 -20.10
N ALA A 174 -29.08 26.97 -20.43
CA ALA A 174 -29.47 25.58 -20.51
C ALA A 174 -28.24 24.70 -20.21
N TYR A 175 -28.43 23.52 -19.62
CA TYR A 175 -27.37 22.64 -19.14
C TYR A 175 -27.47 21.22 -19.72
N ASP A 176 -26.47 20.39 -19.48
CA ASP A 176 -26.46 19.02 -20.00
C ASP A 176 -27.60 18.19 -19.40
N PHE A 177 -28.11 17.26 -20.21
CA PHE A 177 -29.08 16.28 -19.76
C PHE A 177 -28.45 15.30 -18.75
N ALA A 178 -29.17 15.07 -17.66
CA ALA A 178 -28.86 14.07 -16.65
C ALA A 178 -30.14 13.40 -16.14
N GLN A 179 -30.18 12.06 -16.20
CA GLN A 179 -31.32 11.23 -15.83
C GLN A 179 -32.63 11.60 -16.57
N GLY A 180 -32.53 12.03 -17.83
CA GLY A 180 -33.66 12.37 -18.71
C GLY A 180 -34.11 13.84 -18.65
N PHE A 181 -33.44 14.69 -17.87
CA PHE A 181 -33.83 16.09 -17.68
C PHE A 181 -32.66 17.04 -17.88
N ALA A 182 -32.93 18.23 -18.40
CA ALA A 182 -32.00 19.34 -18.41
C ALA A 182 -32.62 20.56 -17.71
N ALA A 183 -31.83 21.24 -16.88
CA ALA A 183 -32.25 22.50 -16.30
C ALA A 183 -32.12 23.63 -17.33
N VAL A 184 -33.12 24.52 -17.35
CA VAL A 184 -33.18 25.66 -18.26
C VAL A 184 -33.71 26.91 -17.57
N GLU A 185 -33.30 28.07 -18.03
CA GLU A 185 -33.80 29.36 -17.57
C GLU A 185 -35.00 29.83 -18.42
N VAL A 186 -36.11 30.13 -17.76
CA VAL A 186 -37.32 30.75 -18.32
C VAL A 186 -37.76 31.88 -17.38
N GLY A 187 -37.75 33.12 -17.86
CA GLY A 187 -38.18 34.28 -17.06
C GLY A 187 -37.33 34.53 -15.81
N ASN A 188 -36.00 34.36 -15.92
CA ASN A 188 -35.04 34.39 -14.81
C ASN A 188 -35.28 33.33 -13.71
N LYS A 189 -36.06 32.31 -14.03
CA LYS A 189 -36.35 31.17 -13.17
C LYS A 189 -35.87 29.89 -13.83
N THR A 190 -35.39 28.96 -13.03
CA THR A 190 -35.02 27.62 -13.49
C THR A 190 -36.26 26.74 -13.54
N GLY A 191 -36.39 25.98 -14.62
CA GLY A 191 -37.30 24.85 -14.79
C GLY A 191 -36.55 23.66 -15.40
N PHE A 192 -37.25 22.56 -15.65
CA PHE A 192 -36.64 21.39 -16.30
C PHE A 192 -37.43 20.97 -17.52
N ILE A 193 -36.69 20.66 -18.57
CA ILE A 193 -37.21 20.08 -19.79
C ILE A 193 -36.86 18.60 -19.85
N ASP A 194 -37.72 17.82 -20.50
CA ASP A 194 -37.36 16.47 -20.94
C ASP A 194 -36.58 16.51 -22.26
N THR A 195 -36.21 15.33 -22.76
CA THR A 195 -35.47 15.18 -24.02
C THR A 195 -36.26 15.62 -25.26
N THR A 196 -37.57 15.86 -25.16
CA THR A 196 -38.38 16.44 -26.23
C THR A 196 -38.37 17.98 -26.20
N GLY A 197 -37.85 18.57 -25.13
CA GLY A 197 -37.90 20.01 -24.88
C GLY A 197 -39.20 20.49 -24.26
N ALA A 198 -40.12 19.58 -23.93
CA ALA A 198 -41.30 19.93 -23.17
C ALA A 198 -40.85 20.38 -21.78
N LEU A 199 -41.37 21.53 -21.33
CA LEU A 199 -41.17 22.01 -19.97
C LEU A 199 -42.01 21.16 -19.01
N VAL A 200 -41.51 19.97 -18.70
CA VAL A 200 -42.15 18.98 -17.80
C VAL A 200 -42.16 19.46 -16.36
N ILE A 201 -41.24 20.34 -16.00
CA ILE A 201 -41.21 21.00 -14.71
C ILE A 201 -41.15 22.51 -14.93
N ALA A 202 -42.27 23.17 -14.65
CA ALA A 202 -42.45 24.61 -14.85
C ALA A 202 -41.40 25.44 -14.10
N ALA A 203 -40.88 26.48 -14.75
CA ALA A 203 -39.84 27.33 -14.20
C ALA A 203 -40.37 28.21 -13.05
N LYS A 204 -39.95 27.88 -11.83
CA LYS A 204 -40.46 28.53 -10.61
C LYS A 204 -39.34 29.05 -9.69
N TRP A 205 -38.11 28.59 -9.87
CA TRP A 205 -37.04 28.71 -8.89
C TRP A 205 -35.95 29.70 -9.30
N ASN A 206 -35.37 30.42 -8.36
CA ASN A 206 -34.27 31.34 -8.64
C ASN A 206 -32.94 30.67 -8.24
N THR A 207 -32.58 29.55 -8.88
CA THR A 207 -31.37 28.80 -8.53
C THR A 207 -30.14 29.40 -9.21
N GLY A 208 -29.19 29.91 -8.41
CA GLY A 208 -27.88 30.40 -8.88
C GLY A 208 -26.83 29.31 -9.12
N PHE A 209 -27.22 28.04 -9.06
CA PHE A 209 -26.37 26.86 -9.29
C PHE A 209 -27.05 25.97 -10.34
N HIS A 210 -26.28 25.29 -11.19
CA HIS A 210 -26.75 24.43 -12.30
C HIS A 210 -27.41 23.16 -11.74
N PRO A 211 -28.74 23.12 -11.51
CA PRO A 211 -29.34 21.99 -10.83
C PRO A 211 -29.48 20.82 -11.80
N LYS A 212 -29.15 19.62 -11.34
CA LYS A 212 -29.30 18.39 -12.11
C LYS A 212 -30.05 17.35 -11.30
N PHE A 213 -30.63 16.38 -12.01
CA PHE A 213 -31.20 15.21 -11.34
C PHE A 213 -30.09 14.25 -10.93
N ALA A 214 -30.05 13.93 -9.64
CA ALA A 214 -29.20 12.91 -9.04
C ALA A 214 -30.07 12.07 -8.08
N ASP A 215 -29.91 10.74 -8.11
CA ASP A 215 -30.79 9.78 -7.43
C ASP A 215 -32.29 10.11 -7.54
N GLY A 216 -32.73 10.54 -8.74
CA GLY A 216 -34.13 10.83 -9.04
C GLY A 216 -34.68 12.14 -8.47
N ARG A 217 -33.84 13.04 -7.93
CA ARG A 217 -34.24 14.32 -7.33
C ARG A 217 -33.36 15.47 -7.80
N ALA A 218 -33.90 16.68 -7.78
CA ALA A 218 -33.15 17.90 -8.03
C ALA A 218 -33.31 18.89 -6.87
N ALA A 219 -32.21 19.52 -6.46
CA ALA A 219 -32.23 20.59 -5.46
C ALA A 219 -32.72 21.89 -6.10
N VAL A 220 -33.70 22.54 -5.48
CA VAL A 220 -34.28 23.80 -5.99
C VAL A 220 -34.49 24.81 -4.87
N GLN A 221 -34.39 26.10 -5.20
CA GLN A 221 -34.44 27.20 -4.24
C GLN A 221 -35.69 28.08 -4.41
N ILE A 222 -36.42 28.33 -3.32
CA ILE A 222 -37.50 29.32 -3.22
C ILE A 222 -37.13 30.35 -2.15
N GLY A 223 -37.08 31.62 -2.55
CA GLY A 223 -36.57 32.69 -1.68
C GLY A 223 -35.12 32.40 -1.31
N ASN A 224 -34.84 32.28 -0.01
CA ASN A 224 -33.53 31.92 0.52
C ASN A 224 -33.45 30.46 1.01
N LYS A 225 -34.44 29.61 0.69
CA LYS A 225 -34.53 28.24 1.20
C LYS A 225 -34.55 27.20 0.08
N TRP A 226 -33.82 26.12 0.30
CA TRP A 226 -33.72 24.97 -0.58
C TRP A 226 -34.66 23.85 -0.15
N GLY A 227 -35.18 23.16 -1.15
CA GLY A 227 -35.94 21.91 -1.05
C GLY A 227 -35.60 21.00 -2.23
N TYR A 228 -36.34 19.89 -2.36
CA TYR A 228 -36.13 18.92 -3.42
C TYR A 228 -37.43 18.57 -4.12
N ILE A 229 -37.32 18.48 -5.44
CA ILE A 229 -38.39 18.03 -6.30
C ILE A 229 -38.09 16.64 -6.84
N ASP A 230 -39.15 15.87 -7.05
CA ASP A 230 -39.07 14.65 -7.85
C ASP A 230 -39.11 14.97 -9.36
N ARG A 231 -39.07 13.91 -10.16
CA ARG A 231 -39.17 13.97 -11.63
C ARG A 231 -40.49 14.54 -12.15
N THR A 232 -41.51 14.70 -11.31
CA THR A 232 -42.79 15.35 -11.64
C THR A 232 -42.81 16.84 -11.30
N GLY A 233 -41.74 17.35 -10.68
CA GLY A 233 -41.68 18.73 -10.21
C GLY A 233 -42.40 18.97 -8.88
N ARG A 234 -42.91 17.91 -8.23
CA ARG A 234 -43.54 18.01 -6.93
C ARG A 234 -42.48 18.03 -5.85
N PHE A 235 -42.70 18.86 -4.84
CA PHE A 235 -41.86 18.84 -3.66
C PHE A 235 -42.03 17.52 -2.92
N VAL A 236 -41.01 16.68 -3.01
CA VAL A 236 -40.81 15.54 -2.11
C VAL A 236 -40.17 16.00 -0.80
N ILE A 237 -39.50 17.16 -0.82
CA ILE A 237 -38.96 17.81 0.37
C ILE A 237 -39.22 19.31 0.25
N GLN A 238 -40.09 19.84 1.11
CA GLN A 238 -40.49 21.25 1.09
C GLN A 238 -39.29 22.19 1.34
N PRO A 239 -39.22 23.38 0.69
CA PRO A 239 -38.14 24.33 0.89
C PRO A 239 -38.03 24.76 2.35
N ARG A 240 -36.93 24.37 3.00
CA ARG A 240 -36.72 24.68 4.42
C ARG A 240 -35.26 24.85 4.82
N PHE A 241 -34.32 24.41 3.98
CA PHE A 241 -32.90 24.42 4.29
C PHE A 241 -32.23 25.68 3.78
N ARG A 242 -31.23 26.20 4.50
CA ARG A 242 -30.49 27.38 4.04
C ARG A 242 -29.64 27.07 2.80
N MET A 243 -29.09 25.85 2.74
CA MET A 243 -28.33 25.28 1.62
C MET A 243 -28.66 23.79 1.49
N ALA A 244 -28.59 23.27 0.27
CA ALA A 244 -28.85 21.87 -0.05
C ALA A 244 -28.00 21.44 -1.26
N TYR A 245 -27.51 20.20 -1.25
CA TYR A 245 -26.63 19.65 -2.29
C TYR A 245 -27.25 18.44 -3.01
N ASP A 246 -26.62 17.99 -4.09
CA ASP A 246 -27.11 16.85 -4.87
C ASP A 246 -27.20 15.58 -4.02
N PHE A 247 -28.22 14.76 -4.29
CA PHE A 247 -28.31 13.44 -3.68
C PHE A 247 -27.22 12.50 -4.22
N ALA A 248 -26.63 11.71 -3.33
CA ALA A 248 -25.74 10.61 -3.68
C ALA A 248 -25.96 9.45 -2.70
N GLN A 249 -26.11 8.23 -3.23
CA GLN A 249 -26.34 7.01 -2.45
C GLN A 249 -27.53 7.11 -1.47
N GLY A 250 -28.56 7.88 -1.84
CA GLY A 250 -29.79 8.07 -1.08
C GLY A 250 -29.74 9.13 0.03
N PHE A 251 -28.65 9.90 0.14
CA PHE A 251 -28.50 11.00 1.10
C PHE A 251 -28.20 12.31 0.40
N ALA A 252 -28.58 13.43 1.03
CA ALA A 252 -28.12 14.74 0.61
C ALA A 252 -27.70 15.58 1.82
N ALA A 253 -26.61 16.33 1.66
CA ALA A 253 -26.15 17.27 2.66
C ALA A 253 -26.95 18.58 2.61
N VAL A 254 -27.34 19.07 3.78
CA VAL A 254 -28.15 20.28 3.97
C VAL A 254 -27.64 21.12 5.14
N GLU A 255 -27.88 22.42 5.09
CA GLU A 255 -27.53 23.35 6.16
C GLU A 255 -28.73 23.66 7.07
N VAL A 256 -28.56 23.39 8.37
CA VAL A 256 -29.49 23.69 9.46
C VAL A 256 -28.74 24.41 10.57
N GLY A 257 -29.14 25.64 10.91
CA GLY A 257 -28.52 26.41 12.01
C GLY A 257 -27.02 26.72 11.78
N ASN A 258 -26.62 27.01 10.54
CA ASN A 258 -25.22 27.20 10.12
C ASN A 258 -24.34 25.96 10.34
N LYS A 259 -24.96 24.78 10.37
CA LYS A 259 -24.27 23.49 10.44
C LYS A 259 -24.76 22.57 9.33
N THR A 260 -23.86 21.76 8.82
CA THR A 260 -24.17 20.72 7.83
C THR A 260 -24.71 19.49 8.55
N GLY A 261 -25.79 18.92 8.02
CA GLY A 261 -26.37 17.62 8.38
C GLY A 261 -26.81 16.88 7.12
N PHE A 262 -27.40 15.69 7.26
CA PHE A 262 -27.86 14.90 6.11
C PHE A 262 -29.30 14.47 6.25
N ILE A 263 -29.98 14.54 5.12
CA ILE A 263 -31.35 14.09 4.96
C ILE A 263 -31.41 12.83 4.13
N ASP A 264 -32.42 12.01 4.40
CA ASP A 264 -32.77 10.88 3.54
C ASP A 264 -33.69 11.32 2.40
N THR A 265 -34.17 10.34 1.63
CA THR A 265 -35.12 10.56 0.53
C THR A 265 -36.52 11.00 1.01
N THR A 266 -36.87 10.90 2.29
CA THR A 266 -38.11 11.51 2.81
C THR A 266 -37.92 12.98 3.16
N GLY A 267 -36.66 13.44 3.19
CA GLY A 267 -36.25 14.74 3.69
C GLY A 267 -36.11 14.78 5.21
N ALA A 268 -36.34 13.67 5.91
CA ALA A 268 -36.08 13.57 7.33
C ALA A 268 -34.59 13.78 7.59
N LEU A 269 -34.28 14.60 8.60
CA LEU A 269 -32.90 14.81 9.05
C LEU A 269 -32.45 13.56 9.80
N VAL A 270 -31.95 12.57 9.06
CA VAL A 270 -31.47 11.29 9.59
C VAL A 270 -30.08 11.39 10.20
N ILE A 271 -29.32 12.42 9.80
CA ILE A 271 -28.05 12.76 10.44
C ILE A 271 -28.13 14.22 10.88
N ALA A 272 -28.14 14.42 12.20
CA ALA A 272 -28.25 15.73 12.83
C ALA A 272 -27.16 16.71 12.35
N ALA A 273 -27.55 17.97 12.14
CA ALA A 273 -26.63 19.00 11.69
C ALA A 273 -25.66 19.42 12.81
N LYS A 274 -24.38 19.09 12.64
CA LYS A 274 -23.33 19.28 13.67
C LYS A 274 -22.02 19.84 13.12
N TRP A 275 -21.82 19.82 11.80
CA TRP A 275 -20.52 20.14 11.18
C TRP A 275 -20.49 21.51 10.56
N ASN A 276 -19.29 22.04 10.31
CA ASN A 276 -19.16 23.35 9.67
C ASN A 276 -19.67 23.32 8.21
N THR A 277 -20.10 24.49 7.73
CA THR A 277 -20.66 24.72 6.38
C THR A 277 -19.58 25.22 5.42
N GLY A 278 -19.85 25.20 4.11
CA GLY A 278 -18.93 25.74 3.09
C GLY A 278 -18.22 24.68 2.23
N PHE A 279 -18.62 23.41 2.36
CA PHE A 279 -18.17 22.30 1.52
C PHE A 279 -19.39 21.51 1.05
N HIS A 280 -19.24 20.73 -0.03
CA HIS A 280 -20.30 19.93 -0.66
C HIS A 280 -20.13 18.43 -0.37
N PRO A 281 -20.30 17.96 0.89
CA PRO A 281 -20.06 16.57 1.21
C PRO A 281 -21.13 15.68 0.57
N LYS A 282 -20.67 14.69 -0.18
CA LYS A 282 -21.50 13.64 -0.80
C LYS A 282 -21.14 12.30 -0.21
N PHE A 283 -22.09 11.37 -0.18
CA PHE A 283 -21.78 9.99 0.13
C PHE A 283 -21.12 9.30 -1.06
N ALA A 284 -19.94 8.72 -0.85
CA ALA A 284 -19.24 7.83 -1.77
C ALA A 284 -18.79 6.61 -0.97
N ASP A 285 -18.93 5.40 -1.53
CA ASP A 285 -18.66 4.13 -0.84
C ASP A 285 -19.22 4.03 0.59
N GLY A 286 -20.41 4.61 0.83
CA GLY A 286 -21.09 4.57 2.12
C GLY A 286 -20.51 5.49 3.20
N ARG A 287 -19.67 6.47 2.84
CA ARG A 287 -19.10 7.48 3.76
C ARG A 287 -19.22 8.90 3.22
N ALA A 288 -19.25 9.88 4.11
CA ALA A 288 -19.18 11.29 3.75
C ALA A 288 -18.14 12.02 4.62
N ALA A 289 -17.33 12.88 3.99
CA ALA A 289 -16.36 13.72 4.68
C ALA A 289 -17.07 14.84 5.45
N VAL A 290 -16.64 15.10 6.69
CA VAL A 290 -17.19 16.17 7.54
C VAL A 290 -16.08 16.90 8.28
N GLN A 291 -16.26 18.20 8.48
CA GLN A 291 -15.29 19.03 9.19
C GLN A 291 -15.68 19.20 10.66
N ILE A 292 -14.76 18.86 11.56
CA ILE A 292 -14.89 18.99 13.02
C ILE A 292 -13.69 19.80 13.51
N GLY A 293 -13.95 21.02 14.02
CA GLY A 293 -12.89 21.98 14.30
C GLY A 293 -12.21 22.44 13.00
N ASN A 294 -10.89 22.34 12.93
CA ASN A 294 -10.09 22.62 11.73
C ASN A 294 -9.65 21.34 10.97
N LYS A 295 -10.14 20.16 11.38
CA LYS A 295 -9.78 18.86 10.79
C LYS A 295 -11.00 18.17 10.17
N TRP A 296 -10.73 17.25 9.27
CA TRP A 296 -11.71 16.43 8.57
C TRP A 296 -11.73 15.02 9.13
N GLY A 297 -12.94 14.52 9.37
CA GLY A 297 -13.26 13.13 9.66
C GLY A 297 -14.31 12.62 8.69
N TYR A 298 -14.78 11.39 8.91
CA TYR A 298 -15.82 10.79 8.07
C TYR A 298 -16.91 10.15 8.92
N ILE A 299 -18.13 10.26 8.42
CA ILE A 299 -19.31 9.65 9.02
C ILE A 299 -19.80 8.47 8.18
N ASP A 300 -20.41 7.51 8.86
CA ASP A 300 -21.20 6.47 8.21
C ASP A 300 -22.63 6.96 7.88
N ARG A 301 -23.44 6.08 7.30
CA ARG A 301 -24.84 6.35 6.93
C ARG A 301 -25.75 6.59 8.14
N THR A 302 -25.28 6.34 9.37
CA THR A 302 -26.00 6.64 10.62
C THR A 302 -25.61 8.01 11.19
N GLY A 303 -24.60 8.66 10.62
CA GLY A 303 -24.07 9.93 11.13
C GLY A 303 -23.08 9.77 12.27
N ARG A 304 -22.72 8.54 12.62
CA ARG A 304 -21.65 8.28 13.56
C ARG A 304 -20.33 8.62 12.91
N VAL A 305 -19.51 9.39 13.61
CA VAL A 305 -18.11 9.61 13.24
C VAL A 305 -17.39 8.27 13.36
N VAL A 306 -17.14 7.63 12.22
CA VAL A 306 -16.42 6.36 12.13
C VAL A 306 -14.93 6.59 11.90
N ILE A 307 -14.58 7.72 11.27
CA ILE A 307 -13.21 8.19 11.14
C ILE A 307 -13.09 9.51 11.87
N GLN A 308 -12.33 9.53 12.96
CA GLN A 308 -12.13 10.74 13.76
C GLN A 308 -11.42 11.84 12.94
N PRO A 309 -11.55 13.12 13.32
CA PRO A 309 -10.91 14.23 12.61
C PRO A 309 -9.39 14.15 12.73
N LEU A 310 -8.73 13.64 11.69
CA LEU A 310 -7.29 13.37 11.71
C LEU A 310 -6.51 14.40 10.89
N SER A 311 -7.09 14.92 9.80
CA SER A 311 -6.37 15.64 8.74
C SER A 311 -6.91 17.04 8.46
N PRO A 312 -6.08 18.05 8.08
CA PRO A 312 -6.55 19.34 7.59
C PRO A 312 -7.23 19.28 6.20
N THR A 313 -7.15 18.14 5.49
CA THR A 313 -7.77 17.92 4.17
C THR A 313 -8.56 16.60 4.12
N ALA A 314 -9.52 16.50 3.21
CA ALA A 314 -10.28 15.27 2.90
C ALA A 314 -10.23 14.97 1.39
N GLY A 315 -10.12 13.69 1.03
CA GLY A 315 -10.18 13.20 -0.35
C GLY A 315 -11.37 12.26 -0.57
N ASP A 316 -11.82 12.14 -1.82
CA ASP A 316 -12.79 11.12 -2.20
C ASP A 316 -12.15 9.72 -2.04
N PHE A 317 -12.95 8.71 -1.66
CA PHE A 317 -12.48 7.32 -1.65
C PHE A 317 -12.26 6.85 -3.09
N SER A 318 -11.11 6.23 -3.33
CA SER A 318 -10.80 5.50 -4.57
C SER A 318 -10.25 4.14 -4.17
N GLU A 319 -10.77 3.07 -4.77
CA GLU A 319 -10.39 1.70 -4.43
C GLU A 319 -10.46 1.45 -2.90
N GLN A 320 -11.56 1.86 -2.25
CA GLN A 320 -11.82 1.71 -0.80
C GLN A 320 -10.80 2.38 0.14
N LEU A 321 -9.89 3.22 -0.37
CA LEU A 321 -8.91 3.97 0.39
C LEU A 321 -9.10 5.47 0.14
N THR A 322 -8.78 6.29 1.13
CA THR A 322 -8.65 7.74 0.95
C THR A 322 -7.41 8.26 1.65
N LEU A 323 -6.94 9.41 1.20
CA LEU A 323 -5.75 10.08 1.72
C LEU A 323 -6.04 10.68 3.10
N VAL A 324 -5.08 10.57 4.00
CA VAL A 324 -5.09 11.25 5.31
C VAL A 324 -3.75 11.95 5.52
N VAL A 325 -3.76 13.12 6.16
CA VAL A 325 -2.54 13.82 6.57
C VAL A 325 -2.47 13.89 8.09
N VAL A 326 -1.39 13.40 8.68
CA VAL A 326 -1.09 13.52 10.11
C VAL A 326 0.32 14.08 10.23
N ASP A 327 0.50 15.14 11.02
CA ASP A 327 1.80 15.82 11.22
C ASP A 327 2.56 16.12 9.92
N HIS A 328 1.83 16.66 8.93
CA HIS A 328 2.34 17.01 7.60
C HIS A 328 2.80 15.84 6.73
N LYS A 329 2.51 14.59 7.12
CA LYS A 329 2.78 13.39 6.35
C LYS A 329 1.49 12.79 5.81
N TRP A 330 1.54 12.32 4.56
CA TRP A 330 0.44 11.66 3.89
C TRP A 330 0.46 10.15 4.15
N GLY A 331 -0.72 9.59 4.37
CA GLY A 331 -0.99 8.17 4.49
C GLY A 331 -2.36 7.86 3.91
N PHE A 332 -2.87 6.66 4.19
CA PHE A 332 -4.16 6.21 3.69
C PHE A 332 -4.96 5.55 4.81
N ILE A 333 -6.26 5.81 4.80
CA ILE A 333 -7.23 5.14 5.68
C ILE A 333 -8.21 4.35 4.83
N ASP A 334 -8.69 3.26 5.39
CA ASP A 334 -9.77 2.49 4.78
C ASP A 334 -11.15 3.11 5.09
N THR A 335 -12.19 2.48 4.57
CA THR A 335 -13.59 2.90 4.80
C THR A 335 -14.04 2.79 6.27
N THR A 336 -13.29 2.12 7.15
CA THR A 336 -13.56 2.06 8.59
C THR A 336 -12.89 3.20 9.36
N GLY A 337 -11.89 3.85 8.76
CA GLY A 337 -11.01 4.81 9.44
C GLY A 337 -9.77 4.20 10.05
N ALA A 338 -9.59 2.89 9.90
CA ALA A 338 -8.32 2.27 10.22
C ALA A 338 -7.26 2.80 9.26
N ILE A 339 -6.10 3.12 9.82
CA ILE A 339 -4.91 3.47 9.05
C ILE A 339 -4.53 2.22 8.24
N ALA A 340 -4.82 2.26 6.94
CA ALA A 340 -4.42 1.22 5.99
C ALA A 340 -2.94 1.37 5.66
N ILE A 341 -2.47 2.61 5.54
CA ILE A 341 -1.06 2.95 5.29
C ILE A 341 -0.72 4.13 6.19
N VAL A 342 0.24 3.90 7.09
CA VAL A 342 0.64 4.90 8.10
C VAL A 342 1.08 6.19 7.42
N PRO A 343 0.62 7.37 7.90
CA PRO A 343 1.12 8.65 7.42
C PRO A 343 2.63 8.75 7.54
N GLN A 344 3.30 8.71 6.39
CA GLN A 344 4.78 8.71 6.32
C GLN A 344 5.31 9.45 5.08
N PHE A 345 4.48 9.62 4.05
CA PHE A 345 4.89 10.21 2.78
C PHE A 345 4.88 11.72 2.84
N TYR A 346 5.76 12.35 2.08
CA TYR A 346 5.76 13.80 1.90
C TYR A 346 4.57 14.27 1.04
N LEU A 347 4.20 13.51 0.00
CA LEU A 347 2.98 13.69 -0.80
C LEU A 347 2.44 12.33 -1.25
N ALA A 348 1.14 12.24 -1.55
CA ALA A 348 0.52 11.04 -2.11
C ALA A 348 -0.64 11.38 -3.03
N MET A 349 -0.82 10.56 -4.08
CA MET A 349 -1.93 10.62 -5.02
C MET A 349 -2.95 9.50 -4.74
N PRO A 350 -4.22 9.62 -5.17
CA PRO A 350 -5.20 8.56 -5.01
C PRO A 350 -4.77 7.24 -5.68
N PHE A 351 -5.25 6.12 -5.14
CA PHE A 351 -5.10 4.81 -5.78
C PHE A 351 -5.83 4.76 -7.12
N SER A 352 -5.15 4.21 -8.12
CA SER A 352 -5.69 3.88 -9.44
C SER A 352 -4.96 2.66 -10.01
N GLU A 353 -5.72 1.70 -10.53
CA GLU A 353 -5.20 0.42 -11.03
C GLU A 353 -4.35 -0.32 -9.98
N GLY A 354 -4.75 -0.25 -8.72
CA GLY A 354 -4.09 -0.93 -7.60
C GLY A 354 -2.77 -0.29 -7.14
N LEU A 355 -2.36 0.85 -7.70
CA LEU A 355 -1.15 1.58 -7.30
C LEU A 355 -1.46 3.06 -6.97
N ALA A 356 -0.69 3.64 -6.06
CA ALA A 356 -0.73 5.07 -5.75
C ALA A 356 0.67 5.68 -5.89
N ALA A 357 0.79 6.81 -6.57
CA ALA A 357 2.02 7.57 -6.62
C ALA A 357 2.27 8.24 -5.26
N VAL A 358 3.46 8.07 -4.69
CA VAL A 358 3.84 8.67 -3.42
C VAL A 358 5.22 9.30 -3.49
N GLN A 359 5.40 10.40 -2.77
CA GLN A 359 6.66 11.07 -2.62
C GLN A 359 7.22 10.77 -1.23
N VAL A 360 8.31 10.01 -1.14
CA VAL A 360 8.90 9.61 0.16
C VAL A 360 9.69 10.74 0.81
N SER A 361 10.31 11.58 -0.01
CA SER A 361 10.99 12.82 0.37
C SER A 361 10.87 13.82 -0.80
N PRO A 362 11.09 15.14 -0.59
CA PRO A 362 10.92 16.13 -1.65
C PRO A 362 11.63 15.74 -2.95
N GLY A 363 10.86 15.62 -4.03
CA GLY A 363 11.34 15.21 -5.36
C GLY A 363 11.60 13.71 -5.53
N MET A 364 11.37 12.86 -4.53
CA MET A 364 11.57 11.40 -4.62
C MET A 364 10.23 10.68 -4.77
N TRP A 365 9.76 10.50 -6.00
CA TRP A 365 8.48 9.83 -6.29
C TRP A 365 8.67 8.35 -6.59
N GLY A 366 7.86 7.51 -5.95
CA GLY A 366 7.67 6.09 -6.24
C GLY A 366 6.19 5.75 -6.31
N TYR A 367 5.88 4.46 -6.37
CA TYR A 367 4.50 3.97 -6.32
C TYR A 367 4.37 2.87 -5.29
N ILE A 368 3.25 2.86 -4.58
CA ILE A 368 2.91 1.85 -3.59
C ILE A 368 1.67 1.06 -4.00
N ASP A 369 1.57 -0.19 -3.55
CA ASP A 369 0.34 -0.96 -3.59
C ASP A 369 -0.61 -0.60 -2.44
N ARG A 370 -1.81 -1.18 -2.44
CA ARG A 370 -2.85 -0.95 -1.41
C ARG A 370 -2.45 -1.41 0.00
N SER A 371 -1.34 -2.16 0.16
CA SER A 371 -0.76 -2.50 1.46
C SER A 371 0.28 -1.48 1.94
N GLY A 372 0.63 -0.50 1.10
CA GLY A 372 1.66 0.50 1.39
C GLY A 372 3.06 0.09 0.96
N ARG A 373 3.23 -1.08 0.35
CA ARG A 373 4.54 -1.53 -0.17
C ARG A 373 4.91 -0.75 -1.40
N ILE A 374 6.15 -0.27 -1.45
CA ILE A 374 6.74 0.30 -2.66
C ILE A 374 6.79 -0.79 -3.74
N VAL A 375 6.05 -0.58 -4.82
CA VAL A 375 6.08 -1.41 -6.03
C VAL A 375 7.03 -0.84 -7.06
N ILE A 376 7.13 0.50 -7.12
CA ILE A 376 8.05 1.20 -8.01
C ILE A 376 8.92 2.10 -7.16
N GLU A 377 10.21 1.78 -7.13
CA GLU A 377 11.20 2.47 -6.30
C GLU A 377 11.15 3.99 -6.45
N PRO A 378 11.21 4.75 -5.34
CA PRO A 378 11.29 6.19 -5.39
C PRO A 378 12.54 6.66 -6.11
N ARG A 379 12.37 7.52 -7.10
CA ARG A 379 13.45 8.15 -7.83
C ARG A 379 13.26 9.65 -7.88
N ARG A 380 14.36 10.37 -8.13
CA ARG A 380 14.31 11.83 -8.35
C ARG A 380 13.44 12.11 -9.56
N ARG A 381 12.26 12.66 -9.31
CA ARG A 381 11.20 12.99 -10.27
C ARG A 381 10.59 14.32 -9.85
N ILE A 382 10.21 15.12 -10.83
CA ILE A 382 9.42 16.32 -10.64
C ILE A 382 7.99 15.89 -10.26
N PHE A 383 7.43 14.93 -10.99
CA PHE A 383 6.04 14.50 -10.82
C PHE A 383 5.81 13.03 -11.21
N ALA A 384 4.79 12.41 -10.61
CA ALA A 384 4.30 11.08 -10.94
C ALA A 384 2.76 11.07 -10.92
N SER A 385 2.14 10.66 -12.02
CA SER A 385 0.68 10.58 -12.17
C SER A 385 0.12 9.22 -11.73
N PRO A 386 -1.18 9.12 -11.36
CA PRO A 386 -1.83 7.82 -11.20
C PRO A 386 -1.78 6.99 -12.48
N PHE A 387 -1.80 5.66 -12.34
CA PHE A 387 -1.87 4.75 -13.49
C PHE A 387 -3.21 4.84 -14.20
N ALA A 388 -3.18 4.77 -15.54
CA ALA A 388 -4.35 4.63 -16.38
C ALA A 388 -3.98 3.80 -17.62
N GLY A 389 -4.79 2.79 -17.97
CA GLY A 389 -4.51 1.91 -19.10
C GLY A 389 -3.21 1.11 -18.98
N GLY A 390 -2.70 0.87 -17.76
CA GLY A 390 -1.46 0.14 -17.52
C GLY A 390 -0.17 0.97 -17.58
N LEU A 391 -0.24 2.25 -17.95
CA LEU A 391 0.91 3.16 -17.94
C LEU A 391 0.70 4.34 -16.97
N ALA A 392 1.80 4.89 -16.47
CA ALA A 392 1.80 6.15 -15.74
C ALA A 392 2.84 7.11 -16.34
N ARG A 393 2.48 8.39 -16.45
CA ARG A 393 3.42 9.45 -16.84
C ARG A 393 4.21 9.88 -15.61
N VAL A 394 5.53 9.93 -15.77
CA VAL A 394 6.47 10.51 -14.79
C VAL A 394 7.27 11.61 -15.47
N GLU A 395 7.61 12.64 -14.70
CA GLU A 395 8.38 13.79 -15.19
C GLU A 395 9.69 13.86 -14.42
N GLU A 396 10.80 13.90 -15.16
CA GLU A 396 12.16 13.97 -14.64
C GLU A 396 12.86 15.24 -15.15
N GLN A 397 14.05 15.56 -14.64
CA GLN A 397 14.76 16.79 -15.04
C GLN A 397 15.09 16.84 -16.54
N ASP A 398 15.22 15.68 -17.17
CA ASP A 398 15.58 15.53 -18.58
C ASP A 398 14.38 15.30 -19.51
N GLY A 399 13.15 15.30 -18.98
CA GLY A 399 11.91 15.23 -19.77
C GLY A 399 10.88 14.25 -19.24
N SER A 400 9.80 14.08 -20.01
CA SER A 400 8.69 13.18 -19.69
C SER A 400 9.00 11.72 -20.04
N ARG A 401 8.46 10.79 -19.24
CA ARG A 401 8.58 9.33 -19.45
C ARG A 401 7.27 8.64 -19.15
N TYR A 402 7.07 7.48 -19.77
CA TYR A 402 6.02 6.53 -19.41
C TYR A 402 6.63 5.28 -18.81
N ILE A 403 6.04 4.84 -17.70
CA ILE A 403 6.42 3.60 -17.03
C ILE A 403 5.24 2.63 -16.98
N ASP A 404 5.54 1.34 -17.02
CA ASP A 404 4.55 0.30 -16.72
C ASP A 404 4.36 0.12 -15.20
N ARG A 405 3.41 -0.75 -14.82
CA ARG A 405 3.08 -1.06 -13.42
C ARG A 405 4.21 -1.76 -12.64
N THR A 406 5.28 -2.18 -13.32
CA THR A 406 6.49 -2.73 -12.69
C THR A 406 7.61 -1.69 -12.56
N GLY A 407 7.40 -0.48 -13.09
CA GLY A 407 8.35 0.62 -13.05
C GLY A 407 9.35 0.62 -14.20
N ASN A 408 9.22 -0.28 -15.18
CA ASN A 408 10.06 -0.26 -16.37
C ASN A 408 9.70 0.95 -17.24
N ILE A 409 10.72 1.61 -17.77
CA ILE A 409 10.53 2.69 -18.73
C ILE A 409 10.06 2.07 -20.04
N VAL A 410 8.81 2.37 -20.37
CA VAL A 410 8.16 1.98 -21.62
C VAL A 410 8.47 3.01 -22.71
N TRP A 411 8.61 4.28 -22.34
CA TRP A 411 9.00 5.36 -23.26
C TRP A 411 9.68 6.52 -22.51
N ALA A 412 10.64 7.21 -23.13
CA ALA A 412 11.30 8.40 -22.56
C ALA A 412 11.68 9.44 -23.64
N GLU A 413 11.52 10.72 -23.29
CA GLU A 413 11.81 11.87 -24.16
C GLU A 413 13.32 12.08 -24.41
N SER A 414 14.14 12.05 -23.35
CA SER A 414 15.58 12.34 -23.40
C SER A 414 16.40 11.36 -24.24
N LEU A 415 15.94 10.10 -24.37
CA LEU A 415 16.55 9.10 -25.24
C LEU A 415 16.39 9.43 -26.73
N ARG A 416 15.56 10.42 -27.09
CA ARG A 416 15.24 10.75 -28.49
C ARG A 416 15.61 12.16 -28.91
N THR A 417 15.81 13.10 -27.97
CA THR A 417 16.40 14.41 -28.26
C THR A 417 17.92 14.33 -28.51
N ALA A 418 18.62 13.38 -27.88
CA ALA A 418 20.07 13.18 -28.04
C ALA A 418 20.48 12.51 -29.37
N VAL A 419 19.55 11.98 -30.16
CA VAL A 419 19.85 11.23 -31.42
C VAL A 419 20.27 12.17 -32.57
N ALA A 420 20.14 13.49 -32.42
CA ALA A 420 20.47 14.44 -33.49
C ALA A 420 21.97 14.82 -33.59
N GLN A 421 22.84 14.48 -32.62
CA GLN A 421 24.27 14.85 -32.66
C GLN A 421 25.18 13.73 -32.08
N ARG A 422 25.84 12.97 -32.99
CA ARG A 422 26.90 11.89 -32.91
C ARG A 422 27.70 11.68 -31.60
N PRO A 423 28.38 10.51 -31.34
CA PRO A 423 28.82 9.43 -32.26
C PRO A 423 28.42 7.98 -31.79
N ALA A 424 28.97 6.94 -32.45
CA ALA A 424 28.58 5.52 -32.34
C ALA A 424 28.37 5.01 -30.90
N PRO A 425 27.40 4.09 -30.69
CA PRO A 425 26.99 3.66 -29.36
C PRO A 425 28.13 2.94 -28.62
N PRO A 426 28.23 3.09 -27.28
CA PRO A 426 29.07 2.21 -26.49
C PRO A 426 28.57 0.76 -26.66
N PRO A 427 29.45 -0.24 -26.59
CA PRO A 427 29.05 -1.62 -26.80
C PRO A 427 27.95 -1.99 -25.81
N ALA A 428 26.98 -2.78 -26.29
CA ALA A 428 25.92 -3.36 -25.49
C ALA A 428 26.49 -3.97 -24.19
N PRO A 429 25.71 -4.01 -23.08
CA PRO A 429 26.09 -4.77 -21.91
C PRO A 429 26.55 -6.17 -22.35
N PRO A 430 27.62 -6.74 -21.77
CA PRO A 430 28.15 -8.01 -22.25
C PRO A 430 26.99 -8.99 -22.33
N ALA A 431 26.85 -9.62 -23.51
CA ALA A 431 25.91 -10.71 -23.68
C ALA A 431 26.11 -11.66 -22.49
N ALA A 432 25.01 -12.12 -21.90
CA ALA A 432 25.04 -13.03 -20.76
C ALA A 432 26.11 -14.10 -21.03
N ASP A 433 27.11 -14.21 -20.16
CA ASP A 433 28.26 -15.08 -20.40
C ASP A 433 27.77 -16.52 -20.55
N THR A 434 27.71 -17.00 -21.79
CA THR A 434 27.20 -18.32 -22.17
C THR A 434 28.25 -19.42 -22.05
N THR A 435 29.45 -19.09 -21.55
CA THR A 435 30.51 -20.07 -21.33
C THR A 435 29.99 -21.20 -20.43
N PRO A 436 30.14 -22.48 -20.81
CA PRO A 436 29.67 -23.60 -20.00
C PRO A 436 30.23 -23.56 -18.58
N LEU A 437 29.39 -23.82 -17.58
CA LEU A 437 29.87 -24.08 -16.23
C LEU A 437 30.82 -25.29 -16.26
N GLY A 438 31.97 -25.18 -15.60
CA GLY A 438 32.90 -26.30 -15.46
C GLY A 438 32.32 -27.45 -14.64
N GLY A 439 32.85 -28.66 -14.84
CA GLY A 439 32.42 -29.89 -14.14
C GLY A 439 31.70 -30.89 -15.04
N THR A 440 31.45 -32.09 -14.52
CA THR A 440 30.74 -33.19 -15.19
C THR A 440 29.28 -33.29 -14.69
N GLY A 441 28.40 -33.99 -15.42
CA GLY A 441 26.99 -34.18 -15.03
C GLY A 441 26.00 -33.25 -15.73
N SER A 442 24.75 -33.23 -15.27
CA SER A 442 23.69 -32.39 -15.84
C SER A 442 23.91 -30.90 -15.54
N LEU A 443 23.17 -30.00 -16.20
CA LEU A 443 23.23 -28.58 -15.87
C LEU A 443 22.88 -28.32 -14.40
N VAL A 444 21.84 -28.99 -13.90
CA VAL A 444 21.38 -28.88 -12.51
C VAL A 444 22.47 -29.33 -11.52
N ASP A 445 23.24 -30.38 -11.86
CA ASP A 445 24.37 -30.84 -11.04
C ASP A 445 25.52 -29.83 -10.99
N ARG A 446 25.87 -29.24 -12.14
CA ARG A 446 26.91 -28.20 -12.21
C ARG A 446 26.51 -26.93 -11.46
N VAL A 447 25.24 -26.54 -11.56
CA VAL A 447 24.69 -25.41 -10.79
C VAL A 447 24.73 -25.69 -9.29
N ALA A 448 24.35 -26.89 -8.85
CA ALA A 448 24.44 -27.27 -7.44
C ALA A 448 25.87 -27.17 -6.89
N ALA A 449 26.87 -27.65 -7.64
CA ALA A 449 28.28 -27.56 -7.25
C ALA A 449 28.81 -26.11 -7.18
N VAL A 450 28.26 -25.19 -7.99
CA VAL A 450 28.58 -23.76 -7.89
C VAL A 450 27.95 -23.15 -6.65
N VAL A 451 26.67 -23.46 -6.39
CA VAL A 451 25.96 -23.01 -5.18
C VAL A 451 26.72 -23.45 -3.94
N ASP A 452 27.01 -24.75 -3.79
CA ASP A 452 27.66 -25.28 -2.59
C ASP A 452 29.02 -24.61 -2.30
N ARG A 453 29.80 -24.30 -3.35
CA ARG A 453 31.07 -23.57 -3.22
C ARG A 453 30.86 -22.11 -2.82
N ALA A 454 29.85 -21.45 -3.37
CA ALA A 454 29.50 -20.08 -2.99
C ALA A 454 29.02 -20.00 -1.52
N GLU A 455 28.20 -20.95 -1.07
CA GLU A 455 27.77 -21.02 0.35
C GLU A 455 28.94 -21.37 1.28
N ALA A 456 29.92 -22.16 0.83
CA ALA A 456 31.14 -22.44 1.58
C ALA A 456 32.03 -21.20 1.72
N ALA A 457 32.20 -20.44 0.65
CA ALA A 457 32.98 -19.20 0.65
C ALA A 457 32.36 -18.13 1.59
N GLU A 458 31.04 -17.92 1.55
CA GLU A 458 30.36 -16.99 2.47
C GLU A 458 30.50 -17.41 3.94
N ALA A 459 30.46 -18.72 4.22
CA ALA A 459 30.61 -19.26 5.56
C ALA A 459 32.08 -19.27 6.05
N GLY A 460 33.03 -18.70 5.30
CA GLY A 460 34.45 -18.70 5.64
C GLY A 460 35.08 -20.11 5.68
N ARG A 461 34.43 -21.11 5.07
CA ARG A 461 34.95 -22.48 4.98
C ARG A 461 36.02 -22.55 3.88
N PRO A 462 36.98 -23.50 3.98
CA PRO A 462 37.99 -23.68 2.94
C PRO A 462 37.36 -23.92 1.56
N VAL A 463 37.84 -23.19 0.56
CA VAL A 463 37.40 -23.31 -0.85
C VAL A 463 38.60 -23.49 -1.78
N ASP A 464 38.37 -24.14 -2.91
CA ASP A 464 39.37 -24.53 -3.91
C ASP A 464 39.74 -23.42 -4.90
N ARG A 465 39.06 -22.26 -4.82
CA ARG A 465 39.19 -21.15 -5.77
C ARG A 465 39.02 -19.80 -5.08
N ALA A 466 39.54 -18.74 -5.69
CA ALA A 466 39.33 -17.37 -5.23
C ALA A 466 37.83 -17.03 -5.17
N ILE A 467 37.41 -16.37 -4.07
CA ILE A 467 36.01 -16.03 -3.78
C ILE A 467 35.37 -15.24 -4.93
N GLU A 468 36.10 -14.28 -5.52
CA GLU A 468 35.63 -13.47 -6.65
C GLU A 468 35.23 -14.33 -7.85
N LEU A 469 36.00 -15.37 -8.16
CA LEU A 469 35.72 -16.28 -9.28
C LEU A 469 34.54 -17.21 -8.97
N ILE A 470 34.38 -17.62 -7.71
CA ILE A 470 33.21 -18.39 -7.26
C ILE A 470 31.92 -17.57 -7.43
N MET A 471 31.96 -16.28 -7.10
CA MET A 471 30.80 -15.40 -7.26
C MET A 471 30.50 -15.08 -8.72
N GLN A 472 31.51 -15.01 -9.59
CA GLN A 472 31.31 -14.94 -11.04
C GLN A 472 30.65 -16.21 -11.58
N ASP A 473 31.09 -17.40 -11.14
CA ASP A 473 30.45 -18.67 -11.51
C ASP A 473 28.98 -18.72 -11.05
N ALA A 474 28.66 -18.17 -9.87
CA ALA A 474 27.29 -18.08 -9.35
C ALA A 474 26.38 -17.21 -10.23
N ALA A 475 26.86 -16.06 -10.73
CA ALA A 475 26.11 -15.22 -11.66
C ALA A 475 25.85 -15.92 -13.01
N LYS A 476 26.83 -16.68 -13.51
CA LYS A 476 26.66 -17.51 -14.72
C LYS A 476 25.63 -18.63 -14.49
N ALA A 477 25.71 -19.30 -13.33
CA ALA A 477 24.79 -20.35 -12.95
C ALA A 477 23.35 -19.85 -12.85
N ALA A 478 23.13 -18.65 -12.31
CA ALA A 478 21.81 -18.03 -12.27
C ALA A 478 21.19 -17.83 -13.67
N THR A 479 22.00 -17.34 -14.61
CA THR A 479 21.57 -17.12 -16.01
C THR A 479 21.20 -18.44 -16.69
N GLN A 480 22.07 -19.45 -16.58
CA GLN A 480 21.84 -20.76 -17.21
C GLN A 480 20.64 -21.49 -16.57
N LEU A 481 20.49 -21.40 -15.24
CA LEU A 481 19.37 -22.00 -14.51
C LEU A 481 18.03 -21.34 -14.86
N SER A 482 18.01 -20.01 -15.07
CA SER A 482 16.82 -19.29 -15.52
C SER A 482 16.34 -19.82 -16.88
N THR A 483 17.27 -19.92 -17.85
CA THR A 483 16.98 -20.45 -19.20
C THR A 483 16.51 -21.91 -19.16
N TYR A 484 17.03 -22.69 -18.21
CA TYR A 484 16.61 -24.07 -18.00
C TYR A 484 15.17 -24.16 -17.47
N LEU A 485 14.85 -23.37 -16.45
CA LEU A 485 13.52 -23.33 -15.83
C LEU A 485 12.44 -22.74 -16.76
N ASP A 486 12.82 -21.93 -17.76
CA ASP A 486 11.89 -21.53 -18.83
C ASP A 486 11.37 -22.74 -19.62
N LYS A 487 12.24 -23.72 -19.86
CA LYS A 487 11.93 -24.96 -20.59
C LYS A 487 11.36 -26.04 -19.67
N GLN A 488 11.85 -26.12 -18.44
CA GLN A 488 11.49 -27.13 -17.43
C GLN A 488 10.98 -26.47 -16.14
N PRO A 489 9.80 -25.84 -16.17
CA PRO A 489 9.30 -24.96 -15.09
C PRO A 489 8.92 -25.67 -13.78
N ASN A 490 8.82 -26.99 -13.82
CA ASN A 490 8.36 -27.83 -12.73
C ASN A 490 9.46 -28.76 -12.20
N ASP A 491 10.73 -28.54 -12.59
CA ASP A 491 11.85 -29.25 -11.95
C ASP A 491 12.05 -28.70 -10.53
N VAL A 492 11.66 -29.50 -9.54
CA VAL A 492 11.69 -29.15 -8.11
C VAL A 492 13.12 -28.85 -7.63
N ARG A 493 14.12 -29.61 -8.09
CA ARG A 493 15.51 -29.43 -7.68
C ARG A 493 16.08 -28.13 -8.26
N ALA A 494 15.73 -27.80 -9.49
CA ALA A 494 16.10 -26.52 -10.10
C ALA A 494 15.41 -25.32 -9.44
N LEU A 495 14.14 -25.45 -9.01
CA LEU A 495 13.43 -24.42 -8.24
C LEU A 495 14.03 -24.17 -6.84
N ILE A 496 14.53 -25.22 -6.17
CA ILE A 496 15.27 -25.05 -4.91
C ILE A 496 16.60 -24.34 -5.16
N LEU A 497 17.34 -24.74 -6.20
CA LEU A 497 18.63 -24.11 -6.54
C LEU A 497 18.48 -22.65 -6.96
N SER A 498 17.36 -22.27 -7.60
CA SER A 498 17.09 -20.88 -7.97
C SER A 498 16.94 -20.00 -6.73
N VAL A 499 16.27 -20.53 -5.70
CA VAL A 499 16.13 -19.87 -4.40
C VAL A 499 17.48 -19.75 -3.69
N ARG A 500 18.31 -20.80 -3.75
CA ARG A 500 19.64 -20.80 -3.14
C ARG A 500 20.60 -19.82 -3.84
N LEU A 501 20.50 -19.66 -5.15
CA LEU A 501 21.31 -18.71 -5.92
C LEU A 501 20.86 -17.26 -5.74
N GLY A 502 19.54 -17.01 -5.75
CA GLY A 502 19.00 -15.65 -5.73
C GLY A 502 19.25 -14.88 -4.41
N ARG A 503 19.83 -15.52 -3.39
CA ARG A 503 20.28 -14.88 -2.14
C ARG A 503 21.60 -14.12 -2.29
N PHE A 504 22.42 -14.45 -3.29
CA PHE A 504 23.73 -13.83 -3.47
C PHE A 504 23.58 -12.46 -4.13
N ARG A 505 24.19 -11.40 -3.58
CA ARG A 505 24.04 -10.02 -4.07
C ARG A 505 24.42 -9.83 -5.55
N GLN A 506 25.29 -10.67 -6.09
CA GLN A 506 25.75 -10.65 -7.48
C GLN A 506 24.72 -11.21 -8.47
N VAL A 507 23.65 -11.84 -7.97
CA VAL A 507 22.51 -12.30 -8.78
C VAL A 507 21.44 -11.22 -8.76
N THR A 508 21.44 -10.39 -9.80
CA THR A 508 20.67 -9.12 -9.84
C THR A 508 19.25 -9.24 -10.38
N GLN A 509 18.84 -10.44 -10.84
CA GLN A 509 17.49 -10.70 -11.35
C GLN A 509 16.85 -11.92 -10.66
N PRO A 510 15.55 -11.88 -10.33
CA PRO A 510 14.86 -13.02 -9.76
C PRO A 510 14.79 -14.18 -10.76
N ILE A 511 15.29 -15.35 -10.34
CA ILE A 511 15.31 -16.56 -11.16
C ILE A 511 13.92 -17.20 -11.13
N VAL A 512 13.11 -16.83 -12.13
CA VAL A 512 11.79 -17.37 -12.52
C VAL A 512 10.59 -16.95 -11.65
N THR A 513 9.67 -16.19 -12.26
CA THR A 513 8.25 -16.16 -11.88
C THR A 513 7.40 -16.24 -13.15
N ARG A 514 6.30 -17.01 -13.12
CA ARG A 514 5.30 -17.01 -14.19
C ARG A 514 4.03 -16.33 -13.68
N GLY A 515 3.25 -15.73 -14.57
CA GLY A 515 1.94 -15.19 -14.19
C GLY A 515 1.05 -16.30 -13.62
N GLY A 516 0.71 -16.20 -12.32
CA GLY A 516 -0.15 -17.16 -11.61
C GLY A 516 0.44 -17.79 -10.33
N ASP A 517 1.71 -17.58 -10.02
CA ASP A 517 2.31 -18.15 -8.81
C ASP A 517 1.80 -17.43 -7.53
N SER A 518 1.34 -18.21 -6.55
CA SER A 518 0.88 -17.68 -5.26
C SER A 518 2.07 -17.18 -4.44
N VAL A 519 1.97 -15.96 -3.90
CA VAL A 519 2.91 -15.40 -2.91
C VAL A 519 2.27 -15.39 -1.51
N PRO A 520 3.06 -15.41 -0.42
CA PRO A 520 2.53 -15.31 0.94
C PRO A 520 1.74 -14.02 1.15
N THR A 521 0.67 -14.10 1.94
CA THR A 521 -0.26 -13.00 2.23
C THR A 521 0.25 -11.98 3.25
N PHE A 522 1.45 -12.17 3.81
CA PHE A 522 2.06 -11.23 4.77
C PHE A 522 2.99 -10.27 4.01
N ALA A 523 2.61 -8.99 4.01
CA ALA A 523 3.21 -7.94 3.20
C ALA A 523 4.11 -7.03 4.04
N SER A 524 5.41 -7.34 4.12
CA SER A 524 6.47 -6.32 4.23
C SER A 524 7.85 -6.92 3.89
N LEU A 525 8.27 -8.02 4.51
CA LEU A 525 9.59 -8.64 4.26
C LEU A 525 9.62 -9.71 3.15
N ALA A 526 8.48 -10.31 2.80
CA ALA A 526 8.42 -11.31 1.72
C ALA A 526 8.45 -10.70 0.30
N ALA A 527 8.51 -9.38 0.14
CA ALA A 527 8.49 -8.72 -1.17
C ALA A 527 9.82 -8.86 -1.92
N GLU A 528 10.96 -8.72 -1.22
CA GLU A 528 12.31 -8.93 -1.77
C GLU A 528 12.52 -10.37 -2.23
N TYR A 529 11.91 -11.32 -1.49
CA TYR A 529 11.98 -12.75 -1.78
C TYR A 529 10.69 -13.33 -2.37
N ALA A 530 9.81 -12.49 -2.94
CA ALA A 530 8.50 -12.93 -3.42
C ALA A 530 8.62 -14.00 -4.51
N SER A 531 9.58 -13.83 -5.41
CA SER A 531 9.95 -14.81 -6.45
C SER A 531 10.44 -16.13 -5.86
N HIS A 532 11.18 -16.08 -4.75
CA HIS A 532 11.71 -17.25 -4.07
C HIS A 532 10.59 -18.00 -3.35
N HIS A 533 9.68 -17.28 -2.67
CA HIS A 533 8.49 -17.89 -2.10
C HIS A 533 7.57 -18.50 -3.15
N ALA A 534 7.40 -17.86 -4.31
CA ALA A 534 6.65 -18.39 -5.44
C ALA A 534 7.27 -19.70 -5.97
N ALA A 535 8.59 -19.73 -6.16
CA ALA A 535 9.32 -20.93 -6.58
C ALA A 535 9.14 -22.09 -5.57
N LEU A 536 9.29 -21.82 -4.27
CA LEU A 536 9.09 -22.82 -3.23
C LEU A 536 7.62 -23.25 -3.05
N ASN A 537 6.65 -22.35 -3.29
CA ASN A 537 5.23 -22.69 -3.29
C ASN A 537 4.89 -23.64 -4.44
N ARG A 538 5.44 -23.39 -5.63
CA ARG A 538 5.31 -24.29 -6.78
C ARG A 538 5.96 -25.65 -6.47
N ALA A 539 7.17 -25.65 -5.92
CA ALA A 539 7.86 -26.87 -5.52
C ALA A 539 7.04 -27.69 -4.51
N LEU A 540 6.41 -27.06 -3.50
CA LEU A 540 5.50 -27.74 -2.56
C LEU A 540 4.19 -28.19 -3.20
N GLY A 541 3.68 -27.48 -4.21
CA GLY A 541 2.51 -27.91 -4.97
C GLY A 541 2.76 -29.22 -5.75
N LEU A 542 4.00 -29.41 -6.20
CA LEU A 542 4.45 -30.62 -6.92
C LEU A 542 4.86 -31.73 -5.94
N GLU A 543 5.61 -31.39 -4.89
CA GLU A 543 6.12 -32.31 -3.87
C GLU A 543 5.82 -31.81 -2.44
N PRO A 544 4.60 -32.05 -1.91
CA PRO A 544 4.19 -31.51 -0.60
C PRO A 544 5.01 -32.01 0.59
N ASN A 545 5.68 -33.15 0.46
CA ASN A 545 6.48 -33.80 1.51
C ASN A 545 7.99 -33.71 1.27
N ASN A 546 8.45 -32.76 0.45
CA ASN A 546 9.89 -32.55 0.25
C ASN A 546 10.49 -31.75 1.43
N ALA A 547 11.31 -32.41 2.25
CA ALA A 547 11.92 -31.83 3.45
C ALA A 547 12.80 -30.61 3.16
N GLU A 548 13.52 -30.61 2.04
CA GLU A 548 14.43 -29.53 1.65
C GLU A 548 13.67 -28.27 1.23
N VAL A 549 12.53 -28.41 0.56
CA VAL A 549 11.66 -27.27 0.21
C VAL A 549 11.08 -26.63 1.47
N HIS A 550 10.62 -27.43 2.45
CA HIS A 550 10.18 -26.93 3.76
C HIS A 550 11.30 -26.22 4.51
N TYR A 551 12.51 -26.77 4.48
CA TYR A 551 13.70 -26.15 5.09
C TYR A 551 14.01 -24.78 4.48
N TRP A 552 14.11 -24.68 3.15
CA TRP A 552 14.38 -23.39 2.50
C TRP A 552 13.25 -22.39 2.67
N LYS A 553 12.00 -22.85 2.74
CA LYS A 553 10.85 -21.99 3.04
C LYS A 553 10.92 -21.46 4.47
N ALA A 554 11.29 -22.28 5.44
CA ALA A 554 11.54 -21.87 6.82
C ALA A 554 12.65 -20.82 6.90
N ARG A 555 13.76 -21.04 6.19
CA ARG A 555 14.87 -20.07 6.12
C ARG A 555 14.45 -18.74 5.52
N LEU A 556 13.62 -18.75 4.48
CA LEU A 556 13.17 -17.52 3.84
C LEU A 556 12.31 -16.67 4.78
N TYR A 557 11.42 -17.30 5.56
CA TYR A 557 10.68 -16.63 6.64
C TYR A 557 11.55 -16.25 7.86
N GLY A 558 12.67 -16.93 8.06
CA GLY A 558 13.65 -16.61 9.10
C GLY A 558 14.53 -15.40 8.73
N LEU A 559 14.96 -15.29 7.47
CA LEU A 559 15.76 -14.18 6.94
C LEU A 559 15.03 -12.83 6.99
N SER A 560 13.70 -12.87 6.97
CA SER A 560 12.82 -11.72 7.20
C SER A 560 12.71 -11.28 8.67
N HIS A 561 13.73 -11.53 9.48
CA HIS A 561 13.79 -11.09 10.87
C HIS A 561 15.11 -10.34 11.07
N ASP A 562 15.06 -9.11 11.59
CA ASP A 562 16.16 -8.13 11.65
C ASP A 562 17.51 -8.71 12.15
N TRP A 563 17.44 -9.75 13.00
CA TRP A 563 18.58 -10.40 13.65
C TRP A 563 19.32 -11.41 12.77
N MET A 564 18.66 -12.03 11.78
CA MET A 564 19.27 -13.06 10.92
C MET A 564 20.26 -12.46 9.92
N GLY A 565 20.08 -11.19 9.53
CA GLY A 565 21.04 -10.44 8.72
C GLY A 565 22.38 -10.29 9.45
N MET A 566 22.35 -9.89 10.72
CA MET A 566 23.55 -9.72 11.56
C MET A 566 24.27 -11.05 11.85
N LEU A 567 23.53 -12.14 12.07
CA LEU A 567 24.09 -13.46 12.40
C LEU A 567 24.84 -14.13 11.25
N TYR A 568 24.52 -13.79 10.00
CA TYR A 568 25.04 -14.45 8.79
C TYR A 568 25.66 -13.49 7.77
N GLY A 569 25.93 -12.23 8.15
CA GLY A 569 26.63 -11.25 7.30
C GLY A 569 25.80 -10.65 6.16
N LEU A 570 24.47 -10.67 6.26
CA LEU A 570 23.55 -10.05 5.31
C LEU A 570 23.09 -8.67 5.81
N THR A 571 22.79 -7.76 4.90
CA THR A 571 22.40 -6.37 5.25
C THR A 571 21.12 -6.40 6.09
N PRO A 572 21.07 -5.80 7.30
CA PRO A 572 19.85 -5.75 8.09
C PRO A 572 18.79 -4.85 7.39
N PRO A 573 17.50 -5.15 7.55
CA PRO A 573 16.42 -4.27 7.08
C PRO A 573 16.38 -2.95 7.90
N PRO A 574 15.80 -1.87 7.37
CA PRO A 574 15.66 -0.60 8.09
C PRO A 574 14.81 -0.75 9.37
N ALA A 575 15.18 -0.02 10.42
CA ALA A 575 14.70 -0.12 11.81
C ALA A 575 13.20 0.19 12.07
N ALA A 576 12.32 0.21 11.06
CA ALA A 576 10.96 0.73 11.17
C ALA A 576 9.86 -0.34 11.46
N GLU A 577 10.18 -1.62 11.68
CA GLU A 577 9.18 -2.70 11.59
C GLU A 577 9.11 -3.70 12.76
N LEU A 578 8.89 -3.23 13.99
CA LEU A 578 8.63 -4.11 15.15
C LEU A 578 7.26 -4.83 15.13
N GLY A 579 6.33 -4.45 14.24
CA GLY A 579 4.93 -4.92 14.25
C GLY A 579 4.62 -6.23 13.52
N LEU A 580 5.48 -6.68 12.59
CA LEU A 580 5.22 -7.85 11.73
C LEU A 580 6.11 -9.07 12.03
N SER A 581 7.11 -8.90 12.90
CA SER A 581 8.15 -9.89 13.21
C SER A 581 7.64 -11.25 13.69
N ARG A 582 6.54 -11.29 14.47
CA ARG A 582 5.97 -12.53 15.02
C ARG A 582 5.33 -13.43 13.95
N ALA A 583 4.65 -12.87 12.96
CA ALA A 583 3.99 -13.67 11.91
C ALA A 583 5.00 -14.37 10.98
N TYR A 584 6.16 -13.73 10.74
CA TYR A 584 7.28 -14.33 10.01
C TYR A 584 7.94 -15.43 10.84
N ALA A 585 8.22 -15.16 12.12
CA ALA A 585 8.80 -16.14 13.03
C ALA A 585 7.92 -17.40 13.19
N ASP A 586 6.60 -17.23 13.35
CA ASP A 586 5.64 -18.34 13.40
C ASP A 586 5.63 -19.16 12.10
N SER A 587 5.81 -18.52 10.95
CA SER A 587 5.92 -19.20 9.66
C SER A 587 7.23 -19.95 9.49
N ALA A 588 8.35 -19.37 9.95
CA ALA A 588 9.65 -20.03 9.96
C ALA A 588 9.60 -21.29 10.85
N VAL A 589 9.03 -21.20 12.05
CA VAL A 589 8.85 -22.35 12.95
C VAL A 589 7.97 -23.43 12.31
N ARG A 590 6.83 -23.07 11.71
CA ARG A 590 5.92 -24.04 11.08
C ARG A 590 6.60 -24.85 9.97
N PHE A 591 7.29 -24.18 9.05
CA PHE A 591 8.01 -24.87 7.96
C PHE A 591 9.24 -25.62 8.47
N GLY A 592 9.95 -25.08 9.47
CA GLY A 592 11.11 -25.73 10.09
C GLY A 592 10.74 -27.04 10.80
N ARG A 593 9.63 -27.06 11.56
CA ARG A 593 9.11 -28.30 12.17
C ARG A 593 8.83 -29.36 11.13
N ARG A 594 8.16 -28.99 10.04
CA ARG A 594 7.84 -29.93 8.96
C ARG A 594 9.09 -30.48 8.28
N ALA A 595 10.13 -29.65 8.09
CA ALA A 595 11.40 -30.10 7.55
C ALA A 595 12.11 -31.14 8.44
N VAL A 596 12.14 -30.90 9.77
CA VAL A 596 12.72 -31.83 10.75
C VAL A 596 11.91 -33.12 10.86
N GLU A 597 10.58 -33.03 10.82
CA GLU A 597 9.70 -34.21 10.85
C GLU A 597 9.96 -35.14 9.65
N LEU A 598 10.11 -34.55 8.46
CA LEU A 598 10.34 -35.29 7.21
C LEU A 598 11.78 -35.82 7.08
N ALA A 599 12.75 -35.19 7.74
CA ALA A 599 14.17 -35.56 7.70
C ALA A 599 14.86 -35.38 9.07
N PRO A 600 14.54 -36.22 10.06
CA PRO A 600 14.97 -36.05 11.46
C PRO A 600 16.45 -36.29 11.70
N ASP A 601 17.17 -36.87 10.75
CA ASP A 601 18.62 -37.10 10.79
C ASP A 601 19.44 -35.89 10.29
N ARG A 602 18.79 -34.90 9.67
CA ARG A 602 19.45 -33.71 9.11
C ARG A 602 19.72 -32.66 10.19
N VAL A 603 20.93 -32.68 10.74
CA VAL A 603 21.40 -31.72 11.77
C VAL A 603 21.16 -30.24 11.42
N PRO A 604 21.46 -29.75 10.20
CA PRO A 604 21.23 -28.33 9.87
C PRO A 604 19.75 -27.90 9.98
N TYR A 605 18.80 -28.82 9.80
CA TYR A 605 17.37 -28.51 9.86
C TYR A 605 16.94 -28.29 11.31
N ARG A 606 17.50 -29.10 12.23
CA ARG A 606 17.27 -28.99 13.67
C ARG A 606 17.86 -27.71 14.24
N GLU A 607 19.08 -27.37 13.83
CA GLU A 607 19.75 -26.13 14.23
C GLU A 607 18.96 -24.89 13.76
N ALA A 608 18.54 -24.86 12.49
CA ALA A 608 17.71 -23.77 11.97
C ALA A 608 16.37 -23.65 12.71
N LEU A 609 15.67 -24.77 12.94
CA LEU A 609 14.42 -24.78 13.70
C LEU A 609 14.63 -24.27 15.14
N ALA A 610 15.70 -24.69 15.81
CA ALA A 610 15.99 -24.24 17.16
C ALA A 610 16.21 -22.71 17.24
N ILE A 611 16.90 -22.13 16.26
CA ILE A 611 17.06 -20.67 16.16
C ILE A 611 15.70 -19.98 16.02
N TYR A 612 14.83 -20.46 15.12
CA TYR A 612 13.49 -19.86 14.93
C TYR A 612 12.60 -20.01 16.17
N LEU A 613 12.71 -21.12 16.88
CA LEU A 613 12.02 -21.34 18.16
C LEU A 613 12.52 -20.38 19.23
N ILE A 614 13.83 -20.12 19.33
CA ILE A 614 14.38 -19.14 20.27
C ILE A 614 13.85 -17.73 19.95
N LEU A 615 13.91 -17.33 18.66
CA LEU A 615 13.39 -16.03 18.21
C LEU A 615 11.87 -15.88 18.40
N SER A 616 11.15 -17.00 18.45
CA SER A 616 9.70 -17.05 18.70
C SER A 616 9.36 -17.34 20.17
N GLU A 617 10.31 -17.17 21.10
CA GLU A 617 10.11 -17.35 22.55
C GLU A 617 9.72 -18.79 22.97
N GLN A 618 10.04 -19.81 22.15
CA GLN A 618 9.77 -21.24 22.37
C GLN A 618 11.05 -22.00 22.82
N GLU A 619 11.76 -21.43 23.78
CA GLU A 619 13.10 -21.88 24.24
C GLU A 619 13.15 -23.33 24.75
N ARG A 620 12.08 -23.80 25.41
CA ARG A 620 12.01 -25.19 25.91
C ARG A 620 12.03 -26.21 24.79
N GLU A 621 11.30 -25.92 23.71
CA GLU A 621 11.28 -26.76 22.53
C GLU A 621 12.60 -26.66 21.77
N ALA A 622 13.16 -25.46 21.64
CA ALA A 622 14.50 -25.28 21.04
C ALA A 622 15.55 -26.13 21.77
N ALA A 623 15.54 -26.13 23.10
CA ALA A 623 16.44 -26.96 23.92
C ALA A 623 16.18 -28.47 23.74
N ALA A 624 14.94 -28.90 23.50
CA ALA A 624 14.62 -30.30 23.21
C ALA A 624 15.16 -30.70 21.82
N VAL A 625 14.89 -29.89 20.78
CA VAL A 625 15.36 -30.11 19.41
C VAL A 625 16.89 -30.21 19.35
N LEU A 626 17.60 -29.35 20.09
CA LEU A 626 19.06 -29.34 20.14
C LEU A 626 19.67 -30.45 21.02
N ARG A 627 18.95 -30.99 22.01
CA ARG A 627 19.41 -32.17 22.78
C ARG A 627 19.46 -33.44 21.96
N GLU A 628 18.74 -33.49 20.85
CA GLU A 628 18.84 -34.59 19.89
C GLU A 628 20.00 -34.38 18.89
N VAL A 629 20.65 -33.21 18.92
CA VAL A 629 21.83 -32.88 18.11
C VAL A 629 23.11 -33.09 18.93
N ALA A 630 24.21 -33.48 18.27
CA ALA A 630 25.53 -33.66 18.87
C ALA A 630 25.53 -34.56 20.13
N GLY A 631 24.69 -35.60 20.15
CA GLY A 631 24.59 -36.54 21.27
C GLY A 631 24.16 -35.90 22.59
N GLY A 632 23.38 -34.81 22.57
CA GLY A 632 22.88 -34.14 23.77
C GLY A 632 23.74 -33.02 24.33
N HIS A 633 24.88 -32.72 23.71
CA HIS A 633 25.87 -31.79 24.23
C HIS A 633 25.93 -30.46 23.47
N HIS A 634 24.90 -30.13 22.69
CA HIS A 634 24.86 -28.87 21.96
C HIS A 634 24.94 -27.68 22.95
N PRO A 635 25.92 -26.76 22.84
CA PRO A 635 26.15 -25.71 23.84
C PRO A 635 24.93 -24.83 24.15
N MET A 636 24.14 -24.51 23.12
CA MET A 636 22.89 -23.74 23.29
C MET A 636 21.79 -24.51 24.03
N ALA A 637 21.75 -25.84 23.93
CA ALA A 637 20.76 -26.65 24.65
C ALA A 637 21.03 -26.62 26.16
N THR A 638 22.30 -26.78 26.54
CA THR A 638 22.76 -26.67 27.94
C THR A 638 22.44 -25.30 28.52
N LEU A 639 22.69 -24.23 27.75
CA LEU A 639 22.37 -22.88 28.17
C LEU A 639 20.87 -22.66 28.44
N LEU A 640 20.03 -23.05 27.50
CA LEU A 640 18.58 -22.85 27.59
C LEU A 640 18.00 -23.63 28.78
N ALA A 641 18.50 -24.84 29.02
CA ALA A 641 18.14 -25.63 30.18
C ALA A 641 18.53 -24.94 31.49
N ASP A 642 19.74 -24.37 31.58
CA ASP A 642 20.22 -23.70 32.78
C ASP A 642 19.49 -22.38 33.06
N TRP A 643 19.11 -21.64 32.01
CA TRP A 643 18.26 -20.45 32.11
C TRP A 643 16.86 -20.77 32.66
N GLU A 644 16.25 -21.87 32.19
CA GLU A 644 14.99 -22.38 32.71
C GLU A 644 15.10 -22.87 34.17
N ALA A 645 16.25 -23.42 34.55
CA ALA A 645 16.48 -24.02 35.86
C ALA A 645 16.78 -23.02 36.99
N ILE A 646 16.82 -21.71 36.71
CA ILE A 646 16.97 -20.68 37.75
C ILE A 646 15.77 -20.75 38.70
N PRO A 647 15.99 -21.06 40.00
CA PRO A 647 14.89 -21.27 40.93
C PRO A 647 14.20 -19.94 41.23
N VAL A 648 12.87 -19.96 41.40
CA VAL A 648 12.08 -18.78 41.75
C VAL A 648 11.45 -18.98 43.14
N PRO A 649 11.45 -17.98 44.05
CA PRO A 649 10.84 -18.11 45.36
C PRO A 649 9.36 -18.52 45.28
N ALA A 650 8.91 -19.35 46.24
CA ALA A 650 7.51 -19.74 46.32
C ALA A 650 6.60 -18.51 46.52
N GLY A 651 5.49 -18.46 45.78
CA GLY A 651 4.56 -17.32 45.80
C GLY A 651 5.00 -16.11 44.98
N ALA A 652 6.09 -16.21 44.21
CA ALA A 652 6.48 -15.19 43.24
C ALA A 652 5.43 -15.03 42.13
N VAL A 653 5.16 -13.78 41.75
CA VAL A 653 4.19 -13.43 40.70
C VAL A 653 4.95 -12.86 39.52
N ALA A 654 4.80 -13.45 38.34
CA ALA A 654 5.51 -12.99 37.14
C ALA A 654 4.92 -11.68 36.60
N LEU A 655 5.80 -10.73 36.24
CA LEU A 655 5.48 -9.45 35.60
C LEU A 655 5.87 -9.50 34.11
N SER A 656 5.23 -10.39 33.36
CA SER A 656 5.62 -10.68 31.98
C SER A 656 5.34 -9.53 31.01
N ALA A 657 4.33 -8.68 31.27
CA ALA A 657 4.04 -7.54 30.40
C ALA A 657 5.04 -6.39 30.60
N GLU A 658 5.40 -6.13 31.85
CA GLU A 658 6.34 -5.11 32.28
C GLU A 658 7.77 -5.48 31.86
N ALA A 659 8.16 -6.75 32.00
CA ALA A 659 9.43 -7.28 31.49
C ALA A 659 9.57 -7.03 29.98
N ARG A 660 8.49 -7.24 29.21
CA ARG A 660 8.46 -6.96 27.76
C ARG A 660 8.49 -5.47 27.44
N GLY A 661 7.82 -4.65 28.26
CA GLY A 661 7.86 -3.19 28.14
C GLY A 661 9.28 -2.65 28.32
N MET A 662 9.97 -3.07 29.40
CA MET A 662 11.34 -2.62 29.66
C MET A 662 12.34 -3.14 28.64
N ALA A 663 12.22 -4.40 28.21
CA ALA A 663 13.08 -4.94 27.16
C ALA A 663 12.96 -4.13 25.86
N ARG A 664 11.74 -3.77 25.44
CA ARG A 664 11.52 -2.92 24.26
C ARG A 664 12.08 -1.51 24.44
N MET A 665 11.81 -0.88 25.57
CA MET A 665 12.32 0.46 25.89
C MET A 665 13.85 0.52 25.84
N TRP A 666 14.55 -0.46 26.43
CA TRP A 666 16.01 -0.54 26.38
C TRP A 666 16.56 -0.71 24.96
N MET A 667 15.85 -1.46 24.11
CA MET A 667 16.20 -1.60 22.70
C MET A 667 15.95 -0.30 21.91
N GLU A 668 14.82 0.38 22.14
CA GLU A 668 14.45 1.65 21.47
C GLU A 668 15.36 2.81 21.84
N GLU A 669 15.79 2.89 23.10
CA GLU A 669 16.72 3.92 23.59
C GLU A 669 18.18 3.67 23.18
N GLY A 670 18.46 2.57 22.46
CA GLY A 670 19.81 2.22 22.02
C GLY A 670 20.76 1.83 23.15
N THR A 671 20.22 1.43 24.32
CA THR A 671 21.05 0.97 25.44
C THR A 671 21.59 -0.45 25.22
N ILE A 672 20.94 -1.24 24.36
CA ILE A 672 21.32 -2.63 24.04
C ILE A 672 21.14 -2.91 22.51
N PRO A 673 21.75 -2.14 21.58
CA PRO A 673 21.39 -2.20 20.16
C PRO A 673 21.75 -3.52 19.45
N ASP A 674 22.73 -4.27 19.98
CA ASP A 674 23.43 -5.34 19.22
C ASP A 674 23.30 -6.74 19.84
N TYR A 675 22.22 -7.06 20.57
CA TYR A 675 22.17 -8.31 21.35
C TYR A 675 21.04 -9.28 20.99
N PRO A 676 21.29 -10.22 20.03
CA PRO A 676 20.63 -11.49 19.76
C PRO A 676 19.32 -11.83 20.45
N PHE A 677 19.55 -11.95 21.75
CA PHE A 677 18.94 -12.89 22.64
C PHE A 677 18.82 -12.22 24.01
N LEU A 678 18.30 -10.99 24.05
CA LEU A 678 17.91 -10.31 25.28
C LEU A 678 16.73 -11.05 25.90
N ARG A 679 16.96 -11.65 27.06
CA ARG A 679 15.92 -12.37 27.83
C ARG A 679 15.75 -11.72 29.18
N VAL A 680 14.51 -11.32 29.48
CA VAL A 680 14.16 -10.67 30.74
C VAL A 680 13.04 -11.44 31.42
N ARG A 681 13.23 -11.80 32.69
CA ARG A 681 12.17 -12.29 33.58
C ARG A 681 12.06 -11.35 34.76
N MET A 682 10.84 -10.93 35.08
CA MET A 682 10.57 -10.09 36.26
C MET A 682 9.52 -10.75 37.13
N TYR A 683 9.70 -10.63 38.44
CA TYR A 683 8.81 -11.17 39.45
C TYR A 683 8.60 -10.18 40.57
N VAL A 684 7.38 -10.15 41.12
CA VAL A 684 7.13 -9.62 42.46
C VAL A 684 7.23 -10.75 43.45
N VAL A 685 8.02 -10.57 44.51
CA VAL A 685 8.16 -11.53 45.61
C VAL A 685 7.80 -10.85 46.93
N MET A 686 6.92 -11.49 47.71
CA MET A 686 6.38 -10.94 48.96
C MET A 686 7.29 -11.26 50.16
N MET A 687 8.57 -10.93 50.04
CA MET A 687 9.58 -11.15 51.09
C MET A 687 10.71 -10.13 51.01
N PRO A 688 11.42 -9.85 52.11
CA PRO A 688 12.54 -8.91 52.12
C PRO A 688 13.78 -9.48 51.43
N ALA A 689 14.71 -8.59 51.08
CA ALA A 689 15.93 -8.91 50.32
C ALA A 689 16.78 -10.01 50.97
N ASP A 690 16.91 -10.01 52.31
CA ASP A 690 17.67 -11.04 53.03
C ASP A 690 17.08 -12.45 52.86
N SER A 691 15.75 -12.55 52.76
CA SER A 691 15.07 -13.83 52.51
C SER A 691 15.30 -14.30 51.08
N VAL A 692 15.29 -13.37 50.10
CA VAL A 692 15.63 -13.67 48.70
C VAL A 692 17.09 -14.14 48.58
N GLN A 693 18.02 -13.48 49.27
CA GLN A 693 19.42 -13.90 49.31
C GLN A 693 19.57 -15.31 49.92
N ALA A 694 18.93 -15.58 51.06
CA ALA A 694 18.96 -16.89 51.70
C ALA A 694 18.38 -18.00 50.81
N PHE A 695 17.34 -17.68 50.03
CA PHE A 695 16.78 -18.59 49.04
C PHE A 695 17.81 -18.98 47.97
N TYR A 696 18.47 -18.01 47.34
CA TYR A 696 19.47 -18.29 46.30
C TYR A 696 20.73 -18.96 46.83
N ARG A 697 21.11 -18.71 48.09
CA ARG A 697 22.25 -19.40 48.74
C ARG A 697 22.08 -20.91 48.82
N LYS A 698 20.85 -21.43 48.81
CA LYS A 698 20.61 -22.89 48.77
C LYS A 698 21.13 -23.53 47.48
N ARG A 699 21.10 -22.78 46.37
CA ARG A 699 21.58 -23.24 45.05
C ARG A 699 23.00 -22.80 44.76
N TRP A 700 23.35 -21.58 45.16
CA TRP A 700 24.65 -20.96 44.96
C TRP A 700 25.18 -20.46 46.31
N PRO A 701 25.98 -21.27 47.04
CA PRO A 701 26.42 -20.93 48.40
C PRO A 701 27.08 -19.54 48.53
N ASP A 702 27.83 -19.13 47.49
CA ASP A 702 28.52 -17.83 47.44
C ASP A 702 27.63 -16.66 47.00
N PHE A 703 26.33 -16.89 46.76
CA PHE A 703 25.41 -15.85 46.33
C PHE A 703 25.26 -14.78 47.40
N ARG A 704 25.43 -13.53 46.99
CA ARG A 704 25.16 -12.35 47.81
C ARG A 704 24.55 -11.23 46.98
N LEU A 705 23.60 -10.52 47.57
CA LEU A 705 23.06 -9.29 47.01
C LEU A 705 24.08 -8.19 47.25
N ILE A 706 24.59 -7.58 46.19
CA ILE A 706 25.54 -6.48 46.26
C ILE A 706 24.72 -5.18 46.29
N PRO A 707 24.78 -4.39 47.38
CA PRO A 707 24.01 -3.14 47.46
C PRO A 707 24.40 -2.17 46.36
N ALA A 708 23.40 -1.53 45.74
CA ALA A 708 23.58 -0.49 44.74
C ALA A 708 23.13 0.87 45.27
N GLU A 709 21.87 1.00 45.70
CA GLU A 709 21.29 2.25 46.23
C GLU A 709 20.39 1.98 47.44
N ASP A 710 20.24 2.99 48.30
CA ASP A 710 19.38 2.97 49.49
C ASP A 710 18.79 4.36 49.70
N GLU A 711 17.51 4.52 49.36
CA GLU A 711 16.80 5.78 49.37
C GLU A 711 15.62 5.76 50.33
N ARG A 712 15.33 6.91 50.94
CA ARG A 712 14.21 7.06 51.87
C ARG A 712 13.39 8.31 51.54
N SER A 713 12.09 8.12 51.35
CA SER A 713 11.13 9.20 51.10
C SER A 713 9.93 9.02 52.02
N GLY A 714 9.81 9.90 53.01
CA GLY A 714 8.81 9.76 54.07
C GLY A 714 8.94 8.44 54.84
N THR A 715 7.87 7.67 54.90
CA THR A 715 7.86 6.32 55.49
C THR A 715 8.36 5.24 54.55
N THR A 716 8.44 5.52 53.25
CA THR A 716 8.87 4.57 52.24
C THR A 716 10.39 4.49 52.19
N ARG A 717 10.94 3.27 52.11
CA ARG A 717 12.36 3.02 51.87
C ARG A 717 12.52 2.10 50.65
N VAL A 718 13.42 2.45 49.74
CA VAL A 718 13.73 1.68 48.54
C VAL A 718 15.20 1.29 48.57
N ARG A 719 15.50 -0.01 48.48
CA ARG A 719 16.87 -0.52 48.41
C ARG A 719 17.05 -1.31 47.13
N SER A 720 18.08 -1.00 46.36
CA SER A 720 18.43 -1.74 45.15
C SER A 720 19.68 -2.59 45.36
N PHE A 721 19.67 -3.78 44.78
CA PHE A 721 20.76 -4.74 44.83
C PHE A 721 20.99 -5.33 43.44
N VAL A 722 22.25 -5.66 43.18
CA VAL A 722 22.67 -6.31 41.94
C VAL A 722 23.50 -7.55 42.25
N GLN A 723 23.52 -8.48 41.31
CA GLN A 723 24.41 -9.64 41.30
C GLN A 723 24.56 -10.09 39.84
N HIS A 724 25.70 -10.68 39.50
CA HIS A 724 25.94 -11.24 38.18
C HIS A 724 26.39 -12.70 38.30
N LEU A 725 25.70 -13.59 37.60
CA LEU A 725 26.00 -15.00 37.54
C LEU A 725 26.79 -15.29 36.27
N LYS A 726 28.10 -15.49 36.40
CA LYS A 726 28.98 -15.81 35.26
C LYS A 726 28.80 -17.26 34.85
N TRP A 727 28.85 -17.51 33.55
CA TRP A 727 28.93 -18.88 33.04
C TRP A 727 30.33 -19.45 33.24
N ARG A 728 30.45 -20.66 33.81
CA ARG A 728 31.73 -21.36 33.94
C ARG A 728 31.55 -22.87 33.78
N GLY A 729 31.99 -23.42 32.64
CA GLY A 729 31.84 -24.84 32.33
C GLY A 729 30.37 -25.20 32.07
N ALA A 730 29.77 -25.98 32.97
CA ALA A 730 28.39 -26.48 32.85
C ALA A 730 27.40 -25.78 33.79
N GLY A 731 27.68 -24.55 34.25
CA GLY A 731 26.72 -23.81 35.09
C GLY A 731 27.16 -22.40 35.53
N PHE A 732 26.33 -21.80 36.38
CA PHE A 732 26.49 -20.42 36.86
C PHE A 732 27.25 -20.30 38.18
N VAL A 733 28.11 -19.29 38.27
CA VAL A 733 28.85 -18.91 39.48
C VAL A 733 28.61 -17.42 39.80
N PRO A 734 28.15 -17.05 41.01
CA PRO A 734 27.94 -15.66 41.38
C PRO A 734 29.27 -14.91 41.50
N VAL A 735 29.29 -13.66 41.06
CA VAL A 735 30.46 -12.79 41.28
C VAL A 735 30.57 -12.40 42.73
N ARG A 736 31.80 -12.16 43.17
CA ARG A 736 32.04 -11.77 44.55
C ARG A 736 31.62 -10.33 44.71
N ASN A 737 32.19 -9.37 44.00
CA ASN A 737 31.97 -7.95 44.32
C ASN A 737 31.57 -7.12 43.10
N LYS A 738 31.18 -5.86 43.33
CA LYS A 738 30.70 -4.95 42.27
C LYS A 738 31.71 -4.78 41.12
N LYS A 739 33.02 -4.85 41.38
CA LYS A 739 34.06 -4.71 40.34
C LYS A 739 34.13 -5.91 39.38
N GLU A 740 33.58 -7.05 39.79
CA GLU A 740 33.52 -8.24 38.94
C GLU A 740 32.25 -8.26 38.07
N ILE A 741 31.30 -7.34 38.31
CA ILE A 741 30.15 -7.12 37.43
C ILE A 741 30.67 -6.40 36.19
N PRO A 742 30.44 -6.94 34.99
CA PRO A 742 30.95 -6.37 33.76
C PRO A 742 30.23 -5.03 33.45
N GLU A 743 30.99 -4.05 32.94
CA GLU A 743 30.45 -2.73 32.55
C GLU A 743 29.55 -2.83 31.31
N GLU A 744 29.85 -3.78 30.42
CA GLU A 744 29.00 -4.14 29.29
C GLU A 744 28.29 -5.49 29.53
N PRO A 745 27.12 -5.73 28.93
CA PRO A 745 26.47 -7.04 28.98
C PRO A 745 27.38 -8.13 28.35
N THR A 746 27.80 -9.10 29.16
CA THR A 746 28.67 -10.22 28.74
C THR A 746 28.07 -11.57 29.15
N GLU A 747 28.74 -12.68 28.84
CA GLU A 747 28.26 -14.03 29.12
C GLU A 747 27.88 -14.25 30.60
N GLY A 748 26.57 -14.35 30.87
CA GLY A 748 26.05 -14.59 32.21
C GLY A 748 24.60 -14.15 32.39
N VAL A 749 24.16 -14.07 33.65
CA VAL A 749 22.83 -13.58 34.04
C VAL A 749 22.98 -12.47 35.07
N ASN A 750 22.48 -11.29 34.75
CA ASN A 750 22.33 -10.21 35.71
C ASN A 750 21.07 -10.44 36.54
N VAL A 751 21.21 -10.33 37.85
CA VAL A 751 20.13 -10.39 38.83
C VAL A 751 20.01 -9.00 39.45
N ALA A 752 18.86 -8.37 39.29
CA ALA A 752 18.54 -7.10 39.93
C ALA A 752 17.39 -7.31 40.93
N LEU A 753 17.52 -6.74 42.12
CA LEU A 753 16.51 -6.81 43.16
C LEU A 753 16.23 -5.41 43.71
N ILE A 754 14.97 -4.99 43.71
CA ILE A 754 14.54 -3.74 44.33
C ILE A 754 13.60 -4.11 45.48
N GLU A 755 14.02 -3.86 46.72
CA GLU A 755 13.17 -3.98 47.90
C GLU A 755 12.49 -2.66 48.21
N ILE A 756 11.18 -2.70 48.43
CA ILE A 756 10.38 -1.54 48.81
C ILE A 756 9.69 -1.83 50.14
N THR A 757 9.94 -0.96 51.11
CA THR A 757 9.31 -0.97 52.44
C THR A 757 8.34 0.19 52.56
N ASP A 758 7.16 -0.08 53.11
CA ASP A 758 6.01 0.82 53.27
C ASP A 758 5.70 1.63 51.99
N PRO A 759 5.39 0.96 50.86
CA PRO A 759 5.07 1.65 49.61
C PRO A 759 3.83 2.54 49.76
N PRO A 760 3.76 3.71 49.09
CA PRO A 760 2.56 4.55 49.07
C PRO A 760 1.34 3.84 48.48
N PRO A 761 0.09 4.21 48.84
CA PRO A 761 -1.13 3.57 48.32
C PRO A 761 -1.18 3.50 46.78
N GLU A 762 -0.79 4.58 46.11
CA GLU A 762 -0.74 4.69 44.65
C GLU A 762 0.17 3.63 44.00
N VAL A 763 1.25 3.25 44.68
CA VAL A 763 2.17 2.21 44.22
C VAL A 763 1.53 0.84 44.45
N ARG A 764 0.82 0.64 45.56
CA ARG A 764 0.13 -0.62 45.87
C ARG A 764 -1.00 -0.93 44.88
N GLU A 765 -1.71 0.09 44.43
CA GLU A 765 -2.83 -0.02 43.47
C GLU A 765 -2.39 -0.38 42.04
N LYS A 766 -1.12 -0.11 41.70
CA LYS A 766 -0.57 -0.38 40.36
C LYS A 766 -0.11 -1.82 40.15
N PHE A 767 0.08 -2.61 41.21
CA PHE A 767 0.51 -4.00 41.06
C PHE A 767 -0.66 -4.92 40.77
N PRO A 768 -0.45 -5.96 39.93
CA PRO A 768 -1.49 -6.94 39.62
C PRO A 768 -1.85 -7.84 40.82
N VAL A 769 -1.16 -7.68 41.95
CA VAL A 769 -1.39 -8.43 43.18
C VAL A 769 -1.33 -7.51 44.40
N PRO A 770 -2.08 -7.80 45.48
CA PRO A 770 -2.01 -7.04 46.72
C PRO A 770 -0.60 -7.10 47.32
N VAL A 771 0.10 -5.96 47.32
CA VAL A 771 1.42 -5.86 47.96
C VAL A 771 1.28 -5.35 49.41
N GLY A 772 1.91 -6.06 50.34
CA GLY A 772 1.97 -5.73 51.76
C GLY A 772 2.96 -4.60 52.07
N LYS A 773 3.40 -4.52 53.33
CA LYS A 773 4.36 -3.50 53.78
C LYS A 773 5.77 -3.68 53.23
N VAL A 774 6.16 -4.90 52.84
CA VAL A 774 7.48 -5.17 52.25
C VAL A 774 7.31 -6.13 51.09
N PHE A 775 7.96 -5.83 49.96
CA PHE A 775 8.10 -6.73 48.83
C PHE A 775 9.40 -6.45 48.08
N CYS A 776 9.80 -7.36 47.20
CA CYS A 776 10.84 -7.09 46.20
C CYS A 776 10.34 -7.26 44.77
N SER A 777 10.85 -6.43 43.88
CA SER A 777 10.89 -6.69 42.44
C SER A 777 12.20 -7.41 42.11
N LEU A 778 12.12 -8.62 41.57
CA LEU A 778 13.24 -9.48 41.21
C LEU A 778 13.31 -9.63 39.69
N SER A 779 14.43 -9.25 39.09
CA SER A 779 14.65 -9.30 37.65
C SER A 779 15.86 -10.16 37.29
N PHE A 780 15.71 -10.99 36.27
CA PHE A 780 16.80 -11.72 35.61
C PHE A 780 16.96 -11.21 34.20
N ILE A 781 18.18 -10.84 33.83
CA ILE A 781 18.50 -10.29 32.52
C ILE A 781 19.67 -11.09 31.96
N ASN A 782 19.45 -11.79 30.85
CA ASN A 782 20.51 -12.47 30.10
C ASN A 782 20.64 -11.77 28.75
N VAL A 783 21.85 -11.33 28.47
CA VAL A 783 22.18 -10.59 27.26
C VAL A 783 23.35 -11.31 26.61
N ARG A 784 23.19 -11.77 25.37
CA ARG A 784 24.24 -12.51 24.65
C ARG A 784 24.52 -11.89 23.30
N ARG A 785 25.80 -11.59 23.05
CA ARG A 785 26.32 -11.41 21.70
C ARG A 785 26.48 -12.78 21.07
N PHE A 786 26.12 -12.90 19.81
CA PHE A 786 26.49 -14.04 19.00
C PHE A 786 27.76 -13.64 18.25
N ASP A 787 28.92 -14.09 18.70
CA ASP A 787 30.13 -14.03 17.86
C ASP A 787 30.08 -15.25 16.93
N ALA A 788 30.24 -15.04 15.63
CA ALA A 788 30.07 -16.05 14.58
C ALA A 788 31.22 -17.08 14.51
N ARG A 789 31.99 -17.25 15.61
CA ARG A 789 33.13 -18.16 15.70
C ARG A 789 32.79 -19.45 16.44
#